data_AF-A0A5R8K7Z0-F1
#
_entry.id   AF-A0A5R8K7Z0-F1
#
_cell.length_a   1.000
_cell.length_b   1.000
_cell.length_c   1.000
_cell.angle_alpha   90.00
_cell.angle_beta   90.00
_cell.angle_gamma   90.00
#
_symmetry.space_group_name_H-M   'P 1'
#
loop_
_entity.id
_entity.type
_entity.pdbx_description
1 polymer ?
#
loop_
_entity_poly.entity_id
_entity_poly.type
_entity_poly.pdbx_seq_one_letter_code
_entity_poly.pdbx_strand_id
1 'polypeptide(L)'
;MRRVVLFLMVSILSWGFEGVRAATVLKADNGDDLELGSSWVGGVAPGIADVATWDGTVTGASTVELDVSLGTVTWGGMQVVDPAGLVTIQLKTGLNFGDASGNLGIDMSAATQDMVIESATSQVINWTTAQLNVNIASGRTLTVNTKFGASDTFRKQGEGTLILMGSNDNGGTQGIVDAGVLVLAKASTSGFHALGGGTHVVNGGVMKMGGTGGDQIYFGANVSLNGGMIDFDGRSEGWNLLNGGAAGTVTNSGATGSVMTLGEGTGNGAFSGVIEDGVGGLALVKKGTGTMGWLGTTNTYAGGTRVEGGVLQMVDDGSLGAAASGVTLLNGGTLMNSATSPAEVVMGRTIDLELGEGAFRAGWGKRIRLDGLVTGAGGLRVRNDSGDVMLMNAANDFAGATLIGGTGGSGTSARLTLGVDGALPDGTDLFFDAGVVGTGVLNLNGRTQTVNSLSTLSGLGRVESVLPGTSTQANGANLIVAGDETTVFTGTMGNSIRLTHSGTGQLSLEGTGDNSGLQATVNAGTLVLAKTSTVSHHALGGGSHVVNSGGTMRFGGTGGDQIYFGSTVTVNTGGVLDFNGRDESWNVLQGSGLVTNTAAGTASVMTLGESSTSGSVAFAGQVNDGAGSMAVRKIGLSALMMNGVSDYSGGTTVESGMLGGVGVWGTGPLVVRSGATWSRGSNAGGTFLGAGTLDGGGAVTLEVGAIMAVNVAFGGNAAQTDLVRMSGAMNLGGAVLDVAWGGNASHEFAGTYSDQNMFWLTDGASAVVGEFANFSAVGDWGLFGGVEYATATFGGQEFALFYGSQYEVYGAGGLVGGSDLLVMAVPEPGRAVMVVVGLGWLLGVRRRWV
;
A
#
# COMPACT_ATOMS: atom_id res chain seq x y z
N MET A 1 -102.74 5.54 -28.88
CA MET A 1 -103.12 4.44 -29.81
C MET A 1 -102.01 3.40 -29.82
N ARG A 2 -102.34 2.10 -30.07
CA ARG A 2 -101.43 0.93 -30.18
C ARG A 2 -100.72 0.54 -28.86
N ARG A 3 -101.06 -0.57 -28.19
CA ARG A 3 -100.80 -2.03 -28.48
C ARG A 3 -99.32 -2.39 -28.24
N VAL A 4 -98.96 -2.96 -27.08
CA VAL A 4 -98.98 -4.41 -26.70
C VAL A 4 -97.91 -5.24 -27.42
N VAL A 5 -96.99 -5.85 -26.65
CA VAL A 5 -96.78 -7.32 -26.53
C VAL A 5 -96.28 -7.63 -25.11
N LEU A 6 -96.74 -8.76 -24.55
CA LEU A 6 -96.42 -9.35 -23.25
C LEU A 6 -95.45 -10.53 -23.44
N PHE A 7 -94.50 -10.78 -22.54
CA PHE A 7 -93.88 -12.10 -22.36
C PHE A 7 -93.63 -12.44 -20.88
N LEU A 8 -93.66 -13.75 -20.58
CA LEU A 8 -93.86 -14.33 -19.25
C LEU A 8 -92.76 -14.00 -18.22
N MET A 9 -93.20 -13.77 -16.98
CA MET A 9 -92.41 -14.21 -15.81
C MET A 9 -92.67 -15.69 -15.55
N VAL A 10 -91.61 -16.49 -15.44
CA VAL A 10 -91.65 -17.79 -14.76
C VAL A 10 -90.75 -17.68 -13.54
N SER A 11 -91.35 -17.57 -12.37
CA SER A 11 -90.63 -17.55 -11.08
C SER A 11 -90.22 -18.97 -10.71
N ILE A 12 -89.03 -19.40 -11.12
CA ILE A 12 -88.36 -20.58 -10.56
C ILE A 12 -87.81 -20.18 -9.19
N LEU A 13 -88.07 -20.99 -8.17
CA LEU A 13 -87.47 -20.84 -6.84
C LEU A 13 -85.94 -20.91 -6.97
N SER A 14 -85.25 -19.77 -6.84
CA SER A 14 -83.85 -19.79 -6.43
C SER A 14 -83.82 -20.20 -4.97
N TRP A 15 -83.41 -21.44 -4.70
CA TRP A 15 -83.02 -21.84 -3.35
C TRP A 15 -81.91 -20.91 -2.89
N GLY A 16 -82.01 -20.40 -1.68
CA GLY A 16 -80.93 -19.64 -1.09
C GLY A 16 -79.73 -20.56 -0.93
N PHE A 17 -78.65 -20.27 -1.66
CA PHE A 17 -77.33 -20.71 -1.23
C PHE A 17 -77.00 -19.91 0.03
N GLU A 18 -77.38 -20.44 1.19
CA GLU A 18 -76.71 -20.07 2.43
C GLU A 18 -75.23 -20.36 2.21
N GLY A 19 -74.40 -19.33 2.40
CA GLY A 19 -72.95 -19.50 2.31
C GLY A 19 -72.51 -20.55 3.32
N VAL A 20 -71.82 -21.59 2.85
CA VAL A 20 -71.34 -22.69 3.70
C VAL A 20 -70.47 -22.10 4.81
N ARG A 21 -71.03 -22.02 6.01
CA ARG A 21 -70.26 -21.75 7.23
C ARG A 21 -69.67 -23.08 7.68
N ALA A 22 -68.41 -23.05 8.10
CA ALA A 22 -67.78 -24.24 8.64
C ALA A 22 -68.55 -24.79 9.84
N ALA A 23 -68.80 -26.10 9.87
CA ALA A 23 -69.48 -26.76 10.97
C ALA A 23 -68.47 -27.23 12.02
N THR A 24 -68.78 -27.01 13.30
CA THR A 24 -68.02 -27.56 14.42
C THR A 24 -68.43 -29.01 14.65
N VAL A 25 -67.48 -29.93 14.56
CA VAL A 25 -67.70 -31.37 14.77
C VAL A 25 -66.96 -31.79 16.03
N LEU A 26 -67.72 -32.11 17.07
CA LEU A 26 -67.19 -32.40 18.41
C LEU A 26 -66.67 -33.84 18.50
N LYS A 27 -65.48 -34.02 19.07
CA LYS A 27 -64.91 -35.34 19.40
C LYS A 27 -65.77 -36.02 20.46
N ALA A 28 -66.17 -37.27 20.22
CA ALA A 28 -66.83 -38.10 21.23
C ALA A 28 -65.80 -38.67 22.22
N ASP A 29 -66.23 -38.95 23.46
CA ASP A 29 -65.38 -39.47 24.54
C ASP A 29 -65.08 -40.98 24.36
N ASN A 30 -64.30 -41.28 23.33
CA ASN A 30 -63.87 -42.63 22.95
C ASN A 30 -62.48 -42.60 22.29
N GLY A 31 -61.88 -43.79 22.20
CA GLY A 31 -60.58 -44.03 21.55
C GLY A 31 -60.70 -44.45 20.09
N ASP A 32 -61.84 -44.21 19.43
CA ASP A 32 -62.07 -44.60 18.04
C ASP A 32 -61.23 -43.74 17.08
N ASP A 33 -60.73 -44.35 16.01
CA ASP A 33 -59.87 -43.71 15.00
C ASP A 33 -60.57 -42.52 14.32
N LEU A 34 -59.82 -41.44 14.08
CA LEU A 34 -60.36 -40.12 13.77
C LEU A 34 -61.06 -40.00 12.41
N GLU A 35 -60.78 -40.89 11.47
CA GLU A 35 -61.53 -40.98 10.20
C GLU A 35 -62.91 -41.65 10.34
N LEU A 36 -63.16 -42.37 11.44
CA LEU A 36 -64.41 -43.09 11.66
C LEU A 36 -65.47 -42.16 12.22
N GLY A 37 -66.67 -42.20 11.64
CA GLY A 37 -67.80 -41.40 12.12
C GLY A 37 -68.14 -41.66 13.60
N SER A 38 -67.84 -42.85 14.14
CA SER A 38 -68.05 -43.17 15.56
C SER A 38 -67.12 -42.41 16.52
N SER A 39 -66.01 -41.85 16.04
CA SER A 39 -65.11 -40.99 16.84
C SER A 39 -65.73 -39.63 17.18
N TRP A 40 -66.85 -39.26 16.54
CA TRP A 40 -67.43 -37.93 16.56
C TRP A 40 -68.89 -37.91 17.03
N VAL A 41 -69.27 -36.86 17.75
CA VAL A 41 -70.65 -36.62 18.18
C VAL A 41 -71.55 -36.45 16.96
N GLY A 42 -72.59 -37.28 16.86
CA GLY A 42 -73.49 -37.32 15.70
C GLY A 42 -73.13 -38.37 14.63
N GLY A 43 -72.00 -39.08 14.77
CA GLY A 43 -71.70 -40.24 13.93
C GLY A 43 -71.09 -39.92 12.55
N VAL A 44 -70.62 -38.68 12.34
CA VAL A 44 -70.07 -38.19 11.06
C VAL A 44 -68.70 -37.55 11.31
N ALA A 45 -67.68 -38.00 10.59
CA ALA A 45 -66.34 -37.44 10.70
C ALA A 45 -66.23 -36.08 9.96
N PRO A 46 -65.42 -35.13 10.46
CA PRO A 46 -65.24 -33.83 9.83
C PRO A 46 -64.58 -33.96 8.45
N GLY A 47 -65.04 -33.15 7.50
CA GLY A 47 -64.46 -32.99 6.17
C GLY A 47 -63.81 -31.63 5.96
N ILE A 48 -63.52 -31.32 4.68
CA ILE A 48 -62.85 -30.09 4.20
C ILE A 48 -63.60 -28.77 4.48
N ALA A 49 -64.78 -28.81 5.08
CA ALA A 49 -65.52 -27.62 5.50
C ALA A 49 -65.64 -27.53 7.03
N ASP A 50 -65.15 -28.52 7.78
CA ASP A 50 -65.52 -28.71 9.18
C ASP A 50 -64.33 -28.49 10.12
N VAL A 51 -64.63 -28.05 11.34
CA VAL A 51 -63.64 -27.87 12.42
C VAL A 51 -63.72 -29.04 13.38
N ALA A 52 -62.67 -29.85 13.42
CA ALA A 52 -62.48 -30.95 14.35
C ALA A 52 -62.19 -30.41 15.76
N THR A 53 -63.11 -30.59 16.70
CA THR A 53 -63.07 -29.89 18.00
C THR A 53 -63.03 -30.83 19.19
N TRP A 54 -62.06 -30.62 20.09
CA TRP A 54 -62.00 -31.23 21.42
C TRP A 54 -62.45 -30.20 22.46
N ASP A 55 -63.55 -30.50 23.16
CA ASP A 55 -64.11 -29.69 24.24
C ASP A 55 -64.40 -30.56 25.48
N GLY A 56 -65.11 -30.02 26.47
CA GLY A 56 -65.54 -30.72 27.68
C GLY A 56 -66.42 -31.96 27.46
N THR A 57 -66.77 -32.32 26.22
CA THR A 57 -67.31 -33.65 25.88
C THR A 57 -66.29 -34.75 26.19
N VAL A 58 -64.99 -34.47 26.06
CA VAL A 58 -63.90 -35.41 26.33
C VAL A 58 -63.52 -35.35 27.82
N THR A 59 -63.89 -36.38 28.59
CA THR A 59 -63.85 -36.34 30.06
C THR A 59 -62.56 -36.89 30.68
N GLY A 60 -61.59 -37.28 29.86
CA GLY A 60 -60.24 -37.68 30.29
C GLY A 60 -59.14 -37.20 29.34
N ALA A 61 -57.97 -37.82 29.41
CA ALA A 61 -56.95 -37.69 28.36
C ALA A 61 -57.38 -38.48 27.13
N SER A 62 -57.23 -37.89 25.94
CA SER A 62 -57.60 -38.50 24.66
C SER A 62 -56.33 -38.82 23.87
N THR A 63 -56.09 -40.11 23.63
CA THR A 63 -55.08 -40.58 22.68
C THR A 63 -55.81 -41.37 21.60
N VAL A 64 -55.69 -40.91 20.35
CA VAL A 64 -56.46 -41.42 19.20
C VAL A 64 -55.58 -41.48 17.95
N GLU A 65 -55.82 -42.48 17.12
CA GLU A 65 -55.09 -42.66 15.86
C GLU A 65 -55.83 -41.99 14.68
N LEU A 66 -55.09 -41.78 13.58
CA LEU A 66 -55.61 -41.40 12.27
C LEU A 66 -55.04 -42.37 11.23
N ASP A 67 -55.85 -43.36 10.79
CA ASP A 67 -55.40 -44.56 10.07
C ASP A 67 -56.25 -44.90 8.83
N VAL A 68 -56.42 -43.94 7.92
CA VAL A 68 -56.87 -44.28 6.56
C VAL A 68 -55.77 -45.00 5.77
N SER A 69 -55.78 -46.34 5.86
CA SER A 69 -54.89 -47.28 5.14
C SER A 69 -54.74 -47.08 3.61
N LEU A 70 -55.47 -46.15 2.98
CA LEU A 70 -55.46 -45.86 1.54
C LEU A 70 -55.62 -44.36 1.15
N GLY A 71 -55.47 -43.38 2.05
CA GLY A 71 -55.73 -41.97 1.69
C GLY A 71 -55.16 -40.92 2.66
N THR A 72 -55.53 -39.65 2.48
CA THR A 72 -55.16 -38.53 3.37
C THR A 72 -56.43 -37.87 3.88
N VAL A 73 -56.55 -37.63 5.18
CA VAL A 73 -57.72 -36.94 5.75
C VAL A 73 -57.55 -35.43 5.58
N THR A 74 -58.63 -34.74 5.20
CA THR A 74 -58.64 -33.28 5.05
C THR A 74 -59.76 -32.69 5.88
N TRP A 75 -59.41 -31.81 6.82
CA TRP A 75 -60.34 -31.04 7.62
C TRP A 75 -60.36 -29.59 7.18
N GLY A 76 -61.45 -28.88 7.48
CA GLY A 76 -61.44 -27.42 7.44
C GLY A 76 -60.40 -26.92 8.43
N GLY A 77 -60.57 -27.21 9.72
CA GLY A 77 -59.59 -26.87 10.75
C GLY A 77 -59.64 -27.76 11.99
N MET A 78 -58.90 -27.37 13.01
CA MET A 78 -58.83 -28.08 14.30
C MET A 78 -58.92 -27.09 15.46
N GLN A 79 -59.65 -27.45 16.52
CA GLN A 79 -59.78 -26.64 17.72
C GLN A 79 -59.65 -27.47 19.01
N VAL A 80 -58.94 -26.95 20.00
CA VAL A 80 -58.94 -27.45 21.38
C VAL A 80 -59.48 -26.36 22.31
N VAL A 81 -60.56 -26.67 23.02
CA VAL A 81 -61.28 -25.78 23.92
C VAL A 81 -61.06 -26.24 25.36
N ASP A 82 -61.93 -27.07 25.94
CA ASP A 82 -61.87 -27.41 27.37
C ASP A 82 -61.93 -28.91 27.71
N PRO A 83 -61.20 -29.81 27.00
CA PRO A 83 -61.14 -31.23 27.37
C PRO A 83 -60.55 -31.41 28.78
N ALA A 84 -60.93 -32.49 29.46
CA ALA A 84 -60.50 -32.73 30.84
C ALA A 84 -59.03 -33.19 30.97
N GLY A 85 -58.38 -33.59 29.88
CA GLY A 85 -56.98 -34.03 29.86
C GLY A 85 -56.28 -33.81 28.52
N LEU A 86 -55.00 -34.20 28.45
CA LEU A 86 -54.12 -34.08 27.28
C LEU A 86 -54.77 -34.65 26.01
N VAL A 87 -54.64 -33.94 24.88
CA VAL A 87 -55.04 -34.44 23.56
C VAL A 87 -53.80 -34.91 22.78
N THR A 88 -53.80 -36.16 22.33
CA THR A 88 -52.73 -36.78 21.54
C THR A 88 -53.30 -37.40 20.28
N ILE A 89 -52.78 -37.00 19.12
CA ILE A 89 -53.14 -37.55 17.80
C ILE A 89 -51.94 -38.31 17.23
N GLN A 90 -52.13 -39.60 16.96
CA GLN A 90 -51.13 -40.48 16.37
C GLN A 90 -51.37 -40.66 14.88
N LEU A 91 -50.57 -39.97 14.07
CA LEU A 91 -50.67 -39.97 12.62
C LEU A 91 -50.01 -41.21 12.01
N LYS A 92 -50.84 -42.15 11.54
CA LYS A 92 -50.41 -43.25 10.65
C LYS A 92 -50.59 -42.90 9.17
N THR A 93 -51.47 -41.95 8.86
CA THR A 93 -51.54 -41.23 7.58
C THR A 93 -51.27 -39.73 7.74
N GLY A 94 -51.15 -39.00 6.63
CA GLY A 94 -51.07 -37.54 6.60
C GLY A 94 -52.40 -36.86 6.98
N LEU A 95 -52.27 -35.65 7.53
CA LEU A 95 -53.36 -34.76 7.90
C LEU A 95 -53.27 -33.48 7.05
N ASN A 96 -54.36 -33.11 6.39
CA ASN A 96 -54.44 -31.88 5.59
C ASN A 96 -55.44 -30.89 6.22
N PHE A 97 -55.12 -29.60 6.16
CA PHE A 97 -56.06 -28.51 6.45
C PHE A 97 -56.41 -27.72 5.18
N GLY A 98 -57.68 -27.41 4.95
CA GLY A 98 -58.08 -26.67 3.75
C GLY A 98 -59.59 -26.43 3.67
N ASP A 99 -59.99 -25.25 3.19
CA ASP A 99 -61.36 -24.79 2.97
C ASP A 99 -61.35 -23.54 2.06
N ALA A 100 -62.53 -22.99 1.76
CA ALA A 100 -62.70 -21.78 0.95
C ALA A 100 -62.98 -20.48 1.74
N SER A 101 -63.00 -20.52 3.08
CA SER A 101 -63.34 -19.40 3.98
C SER A 101 -62.16 -18.78 4.73
N GLY A 102 -61.02 -19.48 4.83
CA GLY A 102 -59.71 -18.94 5.22
C GLY A 102 -59.39 -18.96 6.73
N ASN A 103 -60.07 -19.78 7.53
CA ASN A 103 -60.08 -19.67 8.99
C ASN A 103 -59.68 -20.97 9.75
N LEU A 104 -58.52 -21.58 9.43
CA LEU A 104 -58.43 -23.05 9.38
C LEU A 104 -57.30 -23.81 10.07
N GLY A 105 -56.32 -23.17 10.69
CA GLY A 105 -55.22 -23.96 11.23
C GLY A 105 -55.57 -24.65 12.55
N ILE A 106 -54.60 -24.72 13.46
CA ILE A 106 -54.78 -25.32 14.77
C ILE A 106 -55.08 -24.19 15.77
N ASP A 107 -56.31 -24.14 16.26
CA ASP A 107 -56.77 -23.16 17.24
C ASP A 107 -56.83 -23.77 18.65
N MET A 108 -55.84 -23.43 19.46
CA MET A 108 -55.76 -23.70 20.89
C MET A 108 -55.93 -22.39 21.70
N SER A 109 -56.58 -21.35 21.15
CA SER A 109 -56.73 -20.05 21.84
C SER A 109 -57.64 -20.07 23.05
N ALA A 110 -58.55 -21.04 23.13
CA ALA A 110 -59.39 -21.33 24.29
C ALA A 110 -58.89 -22.54 25.11
N ALA A 111 -57.77 -23.17 24.72
CA ALA A 111 -57.35 -24.47 25.23
C ALA A 111 -57.09 -24.45 26.76
N THR A 112 -57.73 -25.36 27.49
CA THR A 112 -57.39 -25.65 28.90
C THR A 112 -56.28 -26.69 29.02
N GLN A 113 -56.00 -27.46 27.96
CA GLN A 113 -55.01 -28.56 27.93
C GLN A 113 -53.97 -28.40 26.83
N ASP A 114 -52.86 -29.11 27.00
CA ASP A 114 -51.83 -29.23 25.97
C ASP A 114 -52.24 -30.21 24.88
N MET A 115 -51.52 -30.20 23.75
CA MET A 115 -51.77 -31.07 22.62
C MET A 115 -50.46 -31.66 22.06
N VAL A 116 -50.52 -32.92 21.62
CA VAL A 116 -49.45 -33.61 20.88
C VAL A 116 -50.00 -34.11 19.55
N ILE A 117 -49.28 -33.85 18.46
CA ILE A 117 -49.46 -34.50 17.17
C ILE A 117 -48.15 -35.20 16.83
N GLU A 118 -48.17 -36.53 16.73
CA GLU A 118 -46.97 -37.35 16.55
C GLU A 118 -47.13 -38.38 15.43
N SER A 119 -46.02 -38.84 14.86
CA SER A 119 -46.03 -39.91 13.87
C SER A 119 -44.84 -40.85 14.01
N ALA A 120 -45.12 -42.15 14.10
CA ALA A 120 -44.09 -43.19 14.03
C ALA A 120 -43.59 -43.47 12.61
N THR A 121 -44.30 -43.01 11.57
CA THR A 121 -44.02 -43.30 10.14
C THR A 121 -43.77 -42.04 9.31
N SER A 122 -43.39 -40.93 9.94
CA SER A 122 -43.01 -39.67 9.29
C SER A 122 -44.12 -38.99 8.48
N GLN A 123 -45.37 -39.13 8.93
CA GLN A 123 -46.54 -38.57 8.26
C GLN A 123 -46.55 -37.04 8.24
N VAL A 124 -47.17 -36.47 7.21
CA VAL A 124 -47.08 -35.04 6.92
C VAL A 124 -48.36 -34.33 7.37
N ILE A 125 -48.20 -33.18 8.03
CA ILE A 125 -49.27 -32.20 8.18
C ILE A 125 -49.14 -31.20 7.03
N ASN A 126 -50.05 -31.22 6.06
CA ASN A 126 -50.09 -30.26 4.96
C ASN A 126 -51.27 -29.30 5.12
N TRP A 127 -51.31 -28.29 4.26
CA TRP A 127 -52.48 -27.44 4.09
C TRP A 127 -52.60 -27.00 2.63
N THR A 128 -53.79 -26.56 2.20
CA THR A 128 -54.06 -26.16 0.80
C THR A 128 -54.00 -24.64 0.59
N THR A 129 -53.75 -23.88 1.65
CA THR A 129 -53.65 -22.41 1.66
C THR A 129 -52.18 -21.97 1.65
N ALA A 130 -51.91 -20.68 1.38
CA ALA A 130 -50.56 -20.14 1.51
C ALA A 130 -50.04 -20.11 2.97
N GLN A 131 -50.91 -20.31 3.97
CA GLN A 131 -50.57 -20.16 5.39
C GLN A 131 -51.45 -21.03 6.32
N LEU A 132 -50.80 -21.77 7.22
CA LEU A 132 -51.42 -22.43 8.38
C LEU A 132 -51.33 -21.52 9.62
N ASN A 133 -52.45 -21.22 10.28
CA ASN A 133 -52.44 -20.47 11.54
C ASN A 133 -52.31 -21.43 12.74
N VAL A 134 -51.43 -21.16 13.69
CA VAL A 134 -51.29 -21.98 14.90
C VAL A 134 -51.41 -21.06 16.11
N ASN A 135 -52.62 -20.94 16.66
CA ASN A 135 -52.90 -20.02 17.76
C ASN A 135 -52.95 -20.79 19.08
N ILE A 136 -52.14 -20.41 20.08
CA ILE A 136 -52.00 -21.19 21.32
C ILE A 136 -52.18 -20.30 22.55
N ALA A 137 -53.10 -20.66 23.43
CA ALA A 137 -53.36 -19.95 24.68
C ALA A 137 -52.12 -19.90 25.61
N SER A 138 -52.07 -18.88 26.46
CA SER A 138 -50.99 -18.69 27.43
C SER A 138 -50.83 -19.91 28.33
N GLY A 139 -49.59 -20.35 28.54
CA GLY A 139 -49.27 -21.53 29.35
C GLY A 139 -49.68 -22.87 28.74
N ARG A 140 -50.17 -22.93 27.50
CA ARG A 140 -50.44 -24.17 26.76
C ARG A 140 -49.37 -24.48 25.71
N THR A 141 -49.24 -25.75 25.35
CA THR A 141 -48.23 -26.28 24.43
C THR A 141 -48.85 -27.14 23.34
N LEU A 142 -48.49 -26.88 22.09
CA LEU A 142 -48.65 -27.83 20.99
C LEU A 142 -47.29 -28.45 20.67
N THR A 143 -47.19 -29.77 20.73
CA THR A 143 -46.01 -30.52 20.31
C THR A 143 -46.26 -31.20 18.98
N VAL A 144 -45.46 -30.89 17.96
CA VAL A 144 -45.49 -31.56 16.65
C VAL A 144 -44.24 -32.42 16.53
N ASN A 145 -44.39 -33.73 16.80
CA ASN A 145 -43.37 -34.75 16.62
C ASN A 145 -43.53 -35.43 15.26
N THR A 146 -43.50 -34.62 14.19
CA THR A 146 -43.44 -35.08 12.80
C THR A 146 -42.91 -33.95 11.89
N LYS A 147 -43.31 -33.89 10.61
CA LYS A 147 -43.02 -32.77 9.71
C LYS A 147 -44.26 -32.05 9.16
N PHE A 148 -44.05 -30.79 8.82
CA PHE A 148 -44.95 -30.00 8.01
C PHE A 148 -44.72 -30.25 6.51
N GLY A 149 -45.68 -29.84 5.67
CA GLY A 149 -45.59 -29.91 4.22
C GLY A 149 -44.41 -29.11 3.65
N ALA A 150 -43.91 -29.55 2.50
CA ALA A 150 -42.81 -28.89 1.78
C ALA A 150 -43.24 -27.65 0.97
N SER A 151 -44.51 -27.26 1.10
CA SER A 151 -45.08 -26.04 0.54
C SER A 151 -45.69 -25.23 1.68
N ASP A 152 -45.60 -23.91 1.57
CA ASP A 152 -46.32 -22.91 2.35
C ASP A 152 -45.83 -22.62 3.79
N THR A 153 -46.40 -21.58 4.38
CA THR A 153 -45.97 -20.94 5.64
C THR A 153 -46.81 -21.44 6.83
N PHE A 154 -46.23 -21.56 8.03
CA PHE A 154 -47.04 -21.57 9.27
C PHE A 154 -46.85 -20.26 10.05
N ARG A 155 -47.89 -19.83 10.75
CA ARG A 155 -47.93 -18.61 11.55
C ARG A 155 -48.34 -18.94 12.99
N LYS A 156 -47.36 -18.96 13.89
CA LYS A 156 -47.55 -19.13 15.33
C LYS A 156 -48.10 -17.84 15.95
N GLN A 157 -49.22 -17.95 16.66
CA GLN A 157 -49.93 -16.86 17.34
C GLN A 157 -50.28 -17.27 18.78
N GLY A 158 -50.76 -16.32 19.57
CA GLY A 158 -51.07 -16.51 21.01
C GLY A 158 -49.84 -16.71 21.88
N GLU A 159 -49.98 -16.55 23.20
CA GLU A 159 -48.85 -16.56 24.14
C GLU A 159 -48.27 -17.96 24.47
N GLY A 160 -48.92 -19.04 24.00
CA GLY A 160 -48.48 -20.42 24.24
C GLY A 160 -47.25 -20.84 23.44
N THR A 161 -46.88 -22.11 23.57
CA THR A 161 -45.67 -22.70 22.97
C THR A 161 -46.01 -23.67 21.83
N LEU A 162 -45.33 -23.56 20.69
CA LEU A 162 -45.29 -24.57 19.64
C LEU A 162 -43.90 -25.22 19.64
N ILE A 163 -43.83 -26.55 19.77
CA ILE A 163 -42.59 -27.32 19.71
C ILE A 163 -42.56 -28.13 18.42
N LEU A 164 -41.53 -27.93 17.59
CA LEU A 164 -41.28 -28.73 16.39
C LEU A 164 -40.15 -29.73 16.68
N MET A 165 -40.46 -31.01 16.81
CA MET A 165 -39.49 -32.04 17.23
C MET A 165 -39.51 -33.29 16.33
N GLY A 166 -38.66 -34.26 16.68
CA GLY A 166 -38.41 -35.47 15.89
C GLY A 166 -37.24 -35.33 14.91
N SER A 167 -37.12 -36.25 13.96
CA SER A 167 -36.00 -36.36 13.00
C SER A 167 -36.38 -36.09 11.55
N ASN A 168 -37.62 -35.65 11.29
CA ASN A 168 -38.12 -35.40 9.94
C ASN A 168 -37.86 -33.95 9.50
N ASP A 169 -37.35 -33.77 8.29
CA ASP A 169 -37.06 -32.45 7.71
C ASP A 169 -38.33 -31.62 7.43
N ASN A 170 -38.24 -30.32 7.71
CA ASN A 170 -39.21 -29.28 7.33
C ASN A 170 -38.62 -28.37 6.22
N GLY A 171 -37.83 -28.92 5.29
CA GLY A 171 -36.94 -28.16 4.39
C GLY A 171 -37.62 -27.16 3.45
N GLY A 172 -38.92 -27.29 3.19
CA GLY A 172 -39.71 -26.33 2.41
C GLY A 172 -40.48 -25.29 3.24
N THR A 173 -40.53 -25.45 4.58
CA THR A 173 -41.49 -24.73 5.42
C THR A 173 -40.94 -23.40 5.95
N GLN A 174 -41.73 -22.33 5.83
CA GLN A 174 -41.45 -21.02 6.42
C GLN A 174 -42.20 -20.86 7.77
N GLY A 175 -41.50 -20.40 8.81
CA GLY A 175 -42.11 -20.04 10.10
C GLY A 175 -42.30 -18.53 10.26
N ILE A 176 -43.49 -18.10 10.69
CA ILE A 176 -43.78 -16.75 11.21
C ILE A 176 -44.20 -16.89 12.68
N VAL A 177 -43.64 -16.06 13.57
CA VAL A 177 -43.92 -16.08 15.01
C VAL A 177 -44.45 -14.70 15.46
N ASP A 178 -45.75 -14.59 15.68
CA ASP A 178 -46.38 -13.36 16.16
C ASP A 178 -46.24 -13.16 17.66
N ALA A 179 -46.45 -14.21 18.44
CA ALA A 179 -46.54 -14.18 19.89
C ALA A 179 -46.19 -15.55 20.50
N GLY A 180 -45.94 -15.58 21.81
CA GLY A 180 -45.51 -16.77 22.53
C GLY A 180 -44.19 -17.34 22.02
N VAL A 181 -44.01 -18.67 22.14
CA VAL A 181 -42.74 -19.33 21.82
C VAL A 181 -42.91 -20.34 20.68
N LEU A 182 -41.95 -20.35 19.75
CA LEU A 182 -41.68 -21.43 18.81
C LEU A 182 -40.35 -22.09 19.22
N VAL A 183 -40.39 -23.36 19.64
CA VAL A 183 -39.20 -24.14 19.98
C VAL A 183 -38.81 -25.02 18.79
N LEU A 184 -37.60 -24.83 18.28
CA LEU A 184 -37.00 -25.67 17.25
C LEU A 184 -36.24 -26.82 17.92
N ALA A 185 -36.90 -27.97 18.04
CA ALA A 185 -36.49 -29.11 18.87
C ALA A 185 -36.21 -30.40 18.05
N LYS A 186 -35.79 -30.27 16.80
CA LYS A 186 -35.45 -31.43 15.95
C LYS A 186 -34.10 -32.03 16.35
N ALA A 187 -33.91 -33.31 16.07
CA ALA A 187 -32.59 -33.90 15.94
C ALA A 187 -32.06 -33.56 14.52
N SER A 188 -31.46 -32.38 14.38
CA SER A 188 -31.05 -31.82 13.08
C SER A 188 -29.76 -32.42 12.52
N THR A 189 -29.59 -32.28 11.21
CA THR A 189 -28.36 -32.53 10.45
C THR A 189 -28.39 -31.63 9.20
N SER A 190 -27.33 -31.61 8.40
CA SER A 190 -27.28 -30.89 7.10
C SER A 190 -28.31 -31.33 6.04
N GLY A 191 -29.23 -32.23 6.37
CA GLY A 191 -30.39 -32.60 5.56
C GLY A 191 -31.71 -32.66 6.34
N PHE A 192 -31.72 -32.30 7.63
CA PHE A 192 -32.91 -32.34 8.50
C PHE A 192 -32.99 -31.06 9.35
N HIS A 193 -33.94 -30.19 9.05
CA HIS A 193 -34.09 -28.88 9.69
C HIS A 193 -35.46 -28.75 10.37
N ALA A 194 -35.56 -27.89 11.37
CA ALA A 194 -36.85 -27.49 11.95
C ALA A 194 -37.57 -26.46 11.07
N LEU A 195 -36.81 -25.63 10.35
CA LEU A 195 -37.28 -24.68 9.33
C LEU A 195 -36.30 -24.67 8.15
N GLY A 196 -36.80 -24.65 6.90
CA GLY A 196 -35.93 -24.57 5.72
C GLY A 196 -36.39 -23.66 4.58
N GLY A 197 -37.65 -23.24 4.58
CA GLY A 197 -38.23 -22.44 3.50
C GLY A 197 -38.17 -20.92 3.72
N GLY A 198 -37.59 -20.21 2.74
CA GLY A 198 -37.78 -18.76 2.57
C GLY A 198 -37.14 -17.88 3.65
N THR A 199 -37.88 -16.87 4.10
CA THR A 199 -37.45 -15.93 5.15
C THR A 199 -38.32 -16.12 6.38
N HIS A 200 -37.79 -16.70 7.44
CA HIS A 200 -38.50 -16.85 8.70
C HIS A 200 -38.67 -15.48 9.38
N VAL A 201 -39.81 -15.26 10.05
CA VAL A 201 -40.13 -13.94 10.62
C VAL A 201 -40.52 -14.07 12.08
N VAL A 202 -39.93 -13.26 12.95
CA VAL A 202 -40.29 -13.18 14.38
C VAL A 202 -40.77 -11.75 14.64
N ASN A 203 -42.08 -11.58 14.84
CA ASN A 203 -42.72 -10.27 15.01
C ASN A 203 -42.73 -9.82 16.47
N GLY A 204 -43.39 -10.55 17.37
CA GLY A 204 -43.43 -10.23 18.81
C GLY A 204 -43.20 -11.42 19.74
N GLY A 205 -43.06 -12.64 19.19
CA GLY A 205 -42.76 -13.84 19.97
C GLY A 205 -41.27 -14.17 20.03
N VAL A 206 -40.98 -15.40 20.48
CA VAL A 206 -39.62 -15.95 20.63
C VAL A 206 -39.45 -17.16 19.72
N MET A 207 -38.36 -17.21 18.96
CA MET A 207 -37.86 -18.42 18.31
C MET A 207 -36.70 -18.99 19.15
N LYS A 208 -36.89 -20.14 19.79
CA LYS A 208 -35.96 -20.74 20.76
C LYS A 208 -35.36 -22.04 20.24
N MET A 209 -34.05 -22.22 20.38
CA MET A 209 -33.37 -23.46 19.98
C MET A 209 -33.52 -24.53 21.07
N GLY A 210 -34.28 -25.60 20.81
CA GLY A 210 -34.44 -26.73 21.73
C GLY A 210 -33.72 -28.01 21.29
N GLY A 211 -33.30 -28.09 20.03
CA GLY A 211 -32.89 -29.34 19.38
C GLY A 211 -31.45 -29.76 19.62
N THR A 212 -30.97 -30.65 18.76
CA THR A 212 -29.56 -31.09 18.69
C THR A 212 -29.10 -31.07 17.23
N GLY A 213 -27.78 -31.09 16.98
CA GLY A 213 -27.20 -31.13 15.63
C GLY A 213 -26.67 -29.78 15.11
N GLY A 214 -27.23 -28.65 15.58
CA GLY A 214 -26.75 -27.30 15.26
C GLY A 214 -27.11 -26.81 13.84
N ASP A 215 -28.21 -27.30 13.30
CA ASP A 215 -28.74 -26.96 11.96
C ASP A 215 -30.29 -26.97 12.00
N GLN A 216 -30.88 -26.30 13.01
CA GLN A 216 -32.35 -26.20 13.12
C GLN A 216 -32.94 -25.30 12.05
N ILE A 217 -32.18 -24.30 11.60
CA ILE A 217 -32.55 -23.41 10.51
C ILE A 217 -31.62 -23.69 9.35
N TYR A 218 -32.17 -24.06 8.20
CA TYR A 218 -31.36 -24.30 7.00
C TYR A 218 -30.41 -23.14 6.71
N PHE A 219 -29.12 -23.44 6.53
CA PHE A 219 -28.07 -22.43 6.32
C PHE A 219 -28.34 -21.42 5.19
N GLY A 220 -29.14 -21.80 4.18
CA GLY A 220 -29.53 -20.91 3.07
C GLY A 220 -30.73 -19.99 3.35
N ALA A 221 -31.47 -20.23 4.42
CA ALA A 221 -32.66 -19.46 4.80
C ALA A 221 -32.28 -18.10 5.44
N ASN A 222 -33.23 -17.17 5.42
CA ASN A 222 -33.09 -15.86 6.07
C ASN A 222 -33.98 -15.77 7.31
N VAL A 223 -33.65 -14.88 8.24
CA VAL A 223 -34.47 -14.56 9.41
C VAL A 223 -34.69 -13.05 9.50
N SER A 224 -35.91 -12.63 9.83
CA SER A 224 -36.32 -11.23 10.02
C SER A 224 -36.90 -11.01 11.42
N LEU A 225 -36.26 -10.16 12.21
CA LEU A 225 -36.69 -9.76 13.54
C LEU A 225 -37.43 -8.42 13.48
N ASN A 226 -38.76 -8.48 13.54
CA ASN A 226 -39.66 -7.34 13.43
C ASN A 226 -40.18 -6.88 14.82
N GLY A 227 -39.34 -7.01 15.86
CA GLY A 227 -39.70 -6.80 17.28
C GLY A 227 -39.60 -8.04 18.16
N GLY A 228 -39.34 -9.22 17.57
CA GLY A 228 -39.26 -10.49 18.28
C GLY A 228 -37.84 -10.89 18.66
N MET A 229 -37.73 -12.05 19.31
CA MET A 229 -36.48 -12.57 19.86
C MET A 229 -36.05 -13.90 19.22
N ILE A 230 -34.75 -14.07 18.97
CA ILE A 230 -34.12 -15.39 18.86
C ILE A 230 -33.39 -15.70 20.17
N ASP A 231 -33.63 -16.90 20.69
CA ASP A 231 -32.99 -17.40 21.91
C ASP A 231 -32.23 -18.71 21.61
N PHE A 232 -30.91 -18.65 21.76
CA PHE A 232 -30.01 -19.77 21.47
C PHE A 232 -30.05 -20.89 22.53
N ASP A 233 -30.56 -20.64 23.75
CA ASP A 233 -30.73 -21.64 24.82
C ASP A 233 -29.54 -22.61 25.00
N GLY A 234 -28.30 -22.10 24.93
CA GLY A 234 -27.08 -22.87 25.12
C GLY A 234 -26.69 -23.79 23.95
N ARG A 235 -27.18 -23.53 22.74
CA ARG A 235 -26.88 -24.25 21.50
C ARG A 235 -26.37 -23.27 20.45
N SER A 236 -25.48 -23.70 19.57
CA SER A 236 -25.06 -22.91 18.41
C SER A 236 -25.97 -23.17 17.20
N GLU A 237 -26.14 -22.17 16.34
CA GLU A 237 -27.03 -22.21 15.18
C GLU A 237 -26.54 -21.26 14.07
N GLY A 238 -26.93 -21.49 12.81
CA GLY A 238 -26.52 -20.63 11.70
C GLY A 238 -27.53 -20.50 10.57
N TRP A 239 -27.49 -19.37 9.85
CA TRP A 239 -28.33 -19.11 8.68
C TRP A 239 -27.71 -18.05 7.75
N ASN A 240 -28.36 -17.74 6.63
CA ASN A 240 -27.80 -16.85 5.62
C ASN A 240 -27.87 -15.39 6.08
N LEU A 241 -29.07 -14.79 6.13
CA LEU A 241 -29.21 -13.37 6.45
C LEU A 241 -30.05 -13.13 7.70
N LEU A 242 -29.54 -12.32 8.62
CA LEU A 242 -30.33 -11.68 9.66
C LEU A 242 -30.77 -10.29 9.18
N ASN A 243 -32.06 -10.00 9.33
CA ASN A 243 -32.66 -8.70 9.07
C ASN A 243 -33.45 -8.26 10.29
N GLY A 244 -33.60 -6.95 10.53
CA GLY A 244 -34.50 -6.48 11.58
C GLY A 244 -34.26 -5.05 12.04
N GLY A 245 -35.28 -4.48 12.66
CA GLY A 245 -35.23 -3.13 13.26
C GLY A 245 -34.72 -3.15 14.70
N ALA A 246 -34.61 -1.96 15.29
CA ALA A 246 -34.10 -1.73 16.65
C ALA A 246 -34.87 -2.43 17.79
N ALA A 247 -36.06 -2.98 17.51
CA ALA A 247 -36.87 -3.73 18.47
C ALA A 247 -36.59 -5.24 18.47
N GLY A 248 -35.80 -5.77 17.53
CA GLY A 248 -35.42 -7.19 17.52
C GLY A 248 -34.33 -7.49 18.54
N THR A 249 -34.35 -8.69 19.11
CA THR A 249 -33.33 -9.15 20.08
C THR A 249 -32.77 -10.51 19.70
N VAL A 250 -31.47 -10.72 19.93
CA VAL A 250 -30.83 -12.05 19.91
C VAL A 250 -30.13 -12.28 21.25
N THR A 251 -30.43 -13.40 21.92
CA THR A 251 -29.89 -13.72 23.25
C THR A 251 -29.54 -15.20 23.39
N ASN A 252 -28.86 -15.55 24.49
CA ASN A 252 -28.56 -16.93 24.88
C ASN A 252 -29.01 -17.19 26.33
N SER A 253 -30.25 -17.62 26.54
CA SER A 253 -30.78 -17.91 27.88
C SER A 253 -30.23 -19.19 28.54
N GLY A 254 -29.53 -20.04 27.79
CA GLY A 254 -28.93 -21.27 28.32
C GLY A 254 -27.54 -21.03 28.89
N ALA A 255 -27.13 -21.83 29.88
CA ALA A 255 -25.86 -21.64 30.59
C ALA A 255 -24.60 -21.99 29.77
N THR A 256 -24.74 -22.76 28.68
CA THR A 256 -23.65 -23.07 27.76
C THR A 256 -23.40 -21.88 26.82
N GLY A 257 -22.14 -21.61 26.47
CA GLY A 257 -21.82 -20.61 25.44
C GLY A 257 -22.32 -21.04 24.05
N SER A 258 -22.83 -20.08 23.28
CA SER A 258 -23.42 -20.32 21.96
C SER A 258 -22.73 -19.51 20.86
N VAL A 259 -22.80 -19.98 19.62
CA VAL A 259 -22.30 -19.26 18.44
C VAL A 259 -23.45 -19.02 17.47
N MET A 260 -23.67 -17.76 17.08
CA MET A 260 -24.51 -17.39 15.94
C MET A 260 -23.64 -17.30 14.68
N THR A 261 -23.93 -18.12 13.68
CA THR A 261 -23.24 -18.07 12.38
C THR A 261 -24.14 -17.42 11.32
N LEU A 262 -23.66 -16.32 10.71
CA LEU A 262 -24.37 -15.57 9.68
C LEU A 262 -23.58 -15.56 8.36
N GLY A 263 -24.31 -15.45 7.26
CA GLY A 263 -23.72 -15.22 5.94
C GLY A 263 -23.25 -16.48 5.24
N GLU A 264 -23.82 -17.66 5.52
CA GLU A 264 -23.48 -18.91 4.81
C GLU A 264 -23.81 -18.86 3.28
N GLY A 265 -24.44 -17.77 2.79
CA GLY A 265 -24.67 -17.48 1.37
C GLY A 265 -23.98 -16.18 0.86
N THR A 266 -24.50 -15.64 -0.25
CA THR A 266 -23.91 -14.49 -0.98
C THR A 266 -24.73 -13.19 -0.88
N GLY A 267 -25.75 -13.15 -0.03
CA GLY A 267 -26.71 -12.03 0.06
C GLY A 267 -26.28 -10.89 0.99
N ASN A 268 -27.14 -9.86 1.11
CA ASN A 268 -26.93 -8.75 2.03
C ASN A 268 -28.07 -8.67 3.06
N GLY A 269 -27.73 -8.60 4.35
CA GLY A 269 -28.68 -8.45 5.47
C GLY A 269 -28.37 -7.21 6.30
N ALA A 270 -29.36 -6.71 7.05
CA ALA A 270 -29.20 -5.54 7.91
C ALA A 270 -30.04 -5.64 9.19
N PHE A 271 -29.37 -5.56 10.34
CA PHE A 271 -29.97 -5.67 11.67
C PHE A 271 -29.56 -4.49 12.55
N SER A 272 -30.55 -3.77 13.12
CA SER A 272 -30.32 -2.64 14.03
C SER A 272 -30.78 -2.88 15.47
N GLY A 273 -31.25 -4.09 15.79
CA GLY A 273 -31.63 -4.51 17.14
C GLY A 273 -30.44 -4.83 18.05
N VAL A 274 -30.74 -5.47 19.18
CA VAL A 274 -29.75 -5.79 20.23
C VAL A 274 -29.34 -7.25 20.15
N ILE A 275 -28.04 -7.51 20.25
CA ILE A 275 -27.45 -8.83 20.42
C ILE A 275 -26.69 -8.86 21.74
N GLU A 276 -27.11 -9.76 22.63
CA GLU A 276 -26.75 -9.77 24.03
C GLU A 276 -26.41 -11.18 24.54
N ASP A 277 -25.61 -11.25 25.59
CA ASP A 277 -25.53 -12.47 26.40
C ASP A 277 -26.81 -12.63 27.23
N GLY A 278 -27.19 -13.86 27.52
CA GLY A 278 -28.24 -14.16 28.49
C GLY A 278 -27.64 -14.73 29.77
N VAL A 279 -27.83 -16.04 29.99
CA VAL A 279 -27.14 -16.76 31.09
C VAL A 279 -25.76 -17.24 30.62
N GLY A 280 -25.66 -17.67 29.36
CA GLY A 280 -24.42 -18.04 28.70
C GLY A 280 -23.98 -16.96 27.71
N GLY A 281 -22.68 -16.93 27.43
CA GLY A 281 -22.12 -16.03 26.42
C GLY A 281 -22.58 -16.37 25.01
N LEU A 282 -22.65 -15.36 24.14
CA LEU A 282 -22.91 -15.49 22.71
C LEU A 282 -21.70 -14.98 21.91
N ALA A 283 -21.30 -15.71 20.88
CA ALA A 283 -20.27 -15.30 19.91
C ALA A 283 -20.87 -15.14 18.51
N LEU A 284 -20.26 -14.27 17.70
CA LEU A 284 -20.65 -14.03 16.32
C LEU A 284 -19.62 -14.60 15.35
N VAL A 285 -20.08 -15.36 14.36
CA VAL A 285 -19.29 -15.74 13.17
C VAL A 285 -19.98 -15.22 11.92
N LYS A 286 -19.27 -14.44 11.08
CA LYS A 286 -19.72 -13.96 9.78
C LYS A 286 -18.92 -14.64 8.67
N LYS A 287 -19.59 -15.43 7.83
CA LYS A 287 -19.04 -16.18 6.68
C LYS A 287 -19.56 -15.63 5.35
N GLY A 288 -19.16 -16.30 4.26
CA GLY A 288 -19.60 -16.08 2.89
C GLY A 288 -19.25 -14.70 2.33
N THR A 289 -19.51 -14.48 1.05
CA THR A 289 -19.05 -13.28 0.34
C THR A 289 -19.93 -12.05 0.54
N GLY A 290 -21.12 -12.23 1.11
CA GLY A 290 -22.13 -11.19 1.32
C GLY A 290 -21.79 -10.14 2.39
N THR A 291 -22.63 -9.11 2.50
CA THR A 291 -22.52 -8.05 3.53
C THR A 291 -23.55 -8.24 4.63
N MET A 292 -23.12 -8.20 5.90
CA MET A 292 -24.02 -8.13 7.04
C MET A 292 -23.89 -6.77 7.73
N GLY A 293 -24.94 -5.96 7.70
CA GLY A 293 -25.00 -4.64 8.34
C GLY A 293 -25.43 -4.74 9.79
N TRP A 294 -24.51 -4.47 10.70
CA TRP A 294 -24.74 -4.31 12.14
C TRP A 294 -24.89 -2.83 12.43
N LEU A 295 -26.15 -2.42 12.56
CA LEU A 295 -26.57 -1.03 12.67
C LEU A 295 -27.06 -0.68 14.09
N GLY A 296 -27.01 -1.65 15.01
CA GLY A 296 -27.25 -1.46 16.45
C GLY A 296 -25.95 -1.08 17.15
N THR A 297 -26.04 -0.18 18.13
CA THR A 297 -24.91 0.44 18.83
C THR A 297 -24.70 -0.08 20.26
N THR A 298 -25.59 -0.95 20.73
CA THR A 298 -25.69 -1.37 22.14
C THR A 298 -25.59 -2.88 22.31
N ASN A 299 -24.79 -3.55 21.47
CA ASN A 299 -24.62 -5.00 21.59
C ASN A 299 -23.69 -5.32 22.76
N THR A 300 -24.05 -6.32 23.56
CA THR A 300 -23.39 -6.64 24.83
C THR A 300 -22.77 -8.03 24.88
N TYR A 301 -22.93 -8.83 23.81
CA TYR A 301 -22.39 -10.18 23.75
C TYR A 301 -20.88 -10.23 23.97
N ALA A 302 -20.41 -11.15 24.82
CA ALA A 302 -19.01 -11.20 25.26
C ALA A 302 -18.15 -12.23 24.51
N GLY A 303 -18.75 -13.14 23.74
CA GLY A 303 -18.04 -14.24 23.06
C GLY A 303 -17.14 -13.85 21.88
N GLY A 304 -17.14 -12.57 21.48
CA GLY A 304 -16.31 -12.04 20.39
C GLY A 304 -16.94 -12.15 19.00
N THR A 305 -16.28 -11.51 18.04
CA THR A 305 -16.69 -11.46 16.64
C THR A 305 -15.62 -12.06 15.75
N ARG A 306 -15.99 -13.00 14.87
CA ARG A 306 -15.11 -13.58 13.85
C ARG A 306 -15.69 -13.32 12.46
N VAL A 307 -14.89 -12.78 11.55
CA VAL A 307 -15.28 -12.54 10.15
C VAL A 307 -14.39 -13.39 9.25
N GLU A 308 -14.95 -14.51 8.79
CA GLU A 308 -14.27 -15.50 7.94
C GLU A 308 -14.47 -15.23 6.43
N GLY A 309 -15.21 -14.18 6.09
CA GLY A 309 -15.48 -13.81 4.70
C GLY A 309 -16.45 -12.64 4.53
N GLY A 310 -16.37 -12.03 3.35
CA GLY A 310 -17.28 -10.95 2.96
C GLY A 310 -17.09 -9.70 3.81
N VAL A 311 -18.19 -9.01 4.10
CA VAL A 311 -18.19 -7.75 4.86
C VAL A 311 -19.10 -7.82 6.08
N LEU A 312 -18.58 -7.39 7.21
CA LEU A 312 -19.34 -7.00 8.40
C LEU A 312 -19.32 -5.47 8.47
N GLN A 313 -20.45 -4.84 8.22
CA GLN A 313 -20.59 -3.38 8.29
C GLN A 313 -21.04 -2.98 9.70
N MET A 314 -20.44 -1.93 10.26
CA MET A 314 -20.63 -1.46 11.64
C MET A 314 -20.85 0.05 11.71
N VAL A 315 -21.50 0.53 12.76
CA VAL A 315 -21.76 1.97 13.00
C VAL A 315 -20.97 2.53 14.19
N ASP A 316 -20.41 1.69 15.05
CA ASP A 316 -19.45 2.02 16.10
C ASP A 316 -18.72 0.76 16.58
N ASP A 317 -17.85 0.88 17.59
CA ASP A 317 -17.19 -0.27 18.24
C ASP A 317 -18.21 -1.15 18.97
N GLY A 318 -19.22 -0.56 19.63
CA GLY A 318 -20.30 -1.28 20.34
C GLY A 318 -21.19 -2.15 19.45
N SER A 319 -21.18 -1.91 18.15
CA SER A 319 -21.80 -2.78 17.14
C SER A 319 -21.23 -4.21 17.20
N LEU A 320 -19.97 -4.38 17.63
CA LEU A 320 -19.25 -5.66 17.71
C LEU A 320 -19.30 -6.31 19.10
N GLY A 321 -20.29 -5.98 19.93
CA GLY A 321 -20.45 -6.57 21.26
C GLY A 321 -19.60 -5.87 22.32
N ALA A 322 -19.40 -6.54 23.47
CA ALA A 322 -18.71 -5.95 24.62
C ALA A 322 -17.28 -5.49 24.28
N ALA A 323 -16.86 -4.33 24.81
CA ALA A 323 -15.57 -3.70 24.46
C ALA A 323 -14.32 -4.52 24.87
N ALA A 324 -14.46 -5.49 25.79
CA ALA A 324 -13.40 -6.43 26.15
C ALA A 324 -13.24 -7.59 25.16
N SER A 325 -14.20 -7.76 24.24
CA SER A 325 -14.23 -8.86 23.28
C SER A 325 -13.46 -8.50 22.01
N GLY A 326 -12.46 -9.33 21.68
CA GLY A 326 -11.68 -9.16 20.46
C GLY A 326 -12.49 -9.41 19.18
N VAL A 327 -11.93 -8.96 18.06
CA VAL A 327 -12.43 -9.27 16.72
C VAL A 327 -11.36 -10.02 15.96
N THR A 328 -11.70 -11.17 15.36
CA THR A 328 -10.81 -11.90 14.48
C THR A 328 -11.24 -11.76 13.02
N LEU A 329 -10.31 -11.40 12.14
CA LEU A 329 -10.51 -11.24 10.70
C LEU A 329 -9.61 -12.22 9.95
N LEU A 330 -10.17 -13.00 9.02
CA LEU A 330 -9.42 -13.98 8.24
C LEU A 330 -10.03 -14.23 6.87
N ASN A 331 -9.29 -14.88 5.97
CA ASN A 331 -9.75 -15.22 4.61
C ASN A 331 -10.37 -14.02 3.85
N GLY A 332 -9.83 -12.82 4.06
CA GLY A 332 -10.32 -11.58 3.47
C GLY A 332 -11.61 -11.05 4.09
N GLY A 333 -12.01 -11.55 5.26
CA GLY A 333 -13.08 -11.02 6.10
C GLY A 333 -12.84 -9.55 6.43
N THR A 334 -13.89 -8.73 6.29
CA THR A 334 -13.75 -7.27 6.26
C THR A 334 -14.63 -6.58 7.29
N LEU A 335 -14.06 -5.67 8.09
CA LEU A 335 -14.82 -4.66 8.80
C LEU A 335 -15.05 -3.44 7.90
N MET A 336 -16.28 -2.92 7.88
CA MET A 336 -16.64 -1.73 7.11
C MET A 336 -17.38 -0.71 7.98
N ASN A 337 -16.92 0.54 8.03
CA ASN A 337 -17.75 1.62 8.58
C ASN A 337 -18.95 1.86 7.64
N SER A 338 -20.13 2.05 8.21
CA SER A 338 -21.35 2.35 7.48
C SER A 338 -21.22 3.56 6.56
N ALA A 339 -21.68 3.39 5.32
CA ALA A 339 -21.62 4.43 4.29
C ALA A 339 -22.50 5.66 4.60
N THR A 340 -23.49 5.53 5.49
CA THR A 340 -24.41 6.62 5.83
C THR A 340 -23.89 7.46 6.99
N SER A 341 -23.60 6.82 8.12
CA SER A 341 -23.19 7.41 9.40
C SER A 341 -22.54 6.33 10.27
N PRO A 342 -21.50 6.62 11.08
CA PRO A 342 -20.93 7.94 11.41
C PRO A 342 -19.88 8.45 10.40
N ALA A 343 -19.26 9.59 10.73
CA ALA A 343 -18.09 10.12 10.01
C ALA A 343 -16.81 9.30 10.25
N GLU A 344 -16.68 8.76 11.46
CA GLU A 344 -15.53 8.02 11.95
C GLU A 344 -16.03 6.96 12.94
N VAL A 345 -15.57 5.71 12.79
CA VAL A 345 -15.72 4.67 13.82
C VAL A 345 -14.38 4.53 14.53
N VAL A 346 -14.39 4.57 15.86
CA VAL A 346 -13.19 4.47 16.70
C VAL A 346 -13.20 3.13 17.43
N MET A 347 -12.25 2.25 17.09
CA MET A 347 -12.14 0.90 17.65
C MET A 347 -11.10 0.87 18.77
N GLY A 348 -11.53 0.57 19.99
CA GLY A 348 -10.65 0.45 21.17
C GLY A 348 -10.19 -0.98 21.47
N ARG A 349 -10.88 -1.98 20.89
CA ARG A 349 -10.63 -3.42 21.10
C ARG A 349 -9.46 -3.95 20.28
N THR A 350 -8.94 -5.12 20.67
CA THR A 350 -7.93 -5.84 19.91
C THR A 350 -8.54 -6.43 18.63
N ILE A 351 -7.87 -6.24 17.50
CA ILE A 351 -8.18 -6.89 16.23
C ILE A 351 -7.07 -7.92 15.93
N ASP A 352 -7.45 -9.17 15.80
CA ASP A 352 -6.59 -10.29 15.44
C ASP A 352 -6.76 -10.60 13.94
N LEU A 353 -5.66 -10.60 13.20
CA LEU A 353 -5.61 -10.92 11.78
C LEU A 353 -5.06 -12.34 11.65
N GLU A 354 -5.89 -13.33 11.29
CA GLU A 354 -5.39 -14.67 11.00
C GLU A 354 -5.02 -14.83 9.51
N LEU A 355 -4.56 -16.04 9.15
CA LEU A 355 -4.16 -16.40 7.78
C LEU A 355 -5.27 -16.12 6.75
N GLY A 356 -4.86 -15.77 5.53
CA GLY A 356 -5.77 -15.33 4.48
C GLY A 356 -6.15 -13.84 4.55
N GLU A 357 -5.47 -13.05 5.39
CA GLU A 357 -5.61 -11.60 5.59
C GLU A 357 -6.90 -11.15 6.26
N GLY A 358 -6.79 -10.10 7.08
CA GLY A 358 -7.92 -9.35 7.63
C GLY A 358 -8.02 -7.96 6.98
N ALA A 359 -9.24 -7.54 6.65
CA ALA A 359 -9.46 -6.38 5.79
C ALA A 359 -10.33 -5.27 6.41
N PHE A 360 -10.11 -4.04 5.94
CA PHE A 360 -10.87 -2.85 6.35
C PHE A 360 -11.40 -2.06 5.15
N ARG A 361 -12.60 -1.48 5.32
CA ARG A 361 -13.22 -0.50 4.40
C ARG A 361 -13.73 0.69 5.19
N ALA A 362 -13.29 1.87 4.81
CA ALA A 362 -13.48 3.05 5.64
C ALA A 362 -14.87 3.70 5.52
N GLY A 363 -15.69 3.36 4.53
CA GLY A 363 -17.11 3.74 4.43
C GLY A 363 -17.47 4.81 3.40
N TRP A 364 -16.80 4.92 2.25
CA TRP A 364 -16.95 6.02 1.26
C TRP A 364 -16.71 7.43 1.81
N GLY A 365 -15.43 7.82 1.91
CA GLY A 365 -15.03 9.16 2.38
C GLY A 365 -15.14 9.36 3.89
N LYS A 366 -15.46 8.30 4.63
CA LYS A 366 -15.47 8.22 6.10
C LYS A 366 -14.15 7.62 6.62
N ARG A 367 -14.04 7.39 7.92
CA ARG A 367 -12.84 6.78 8.55
C ARG A 367 -13.18 5.56 9.43
N ILE A 368 -12.26 4.59 9.49
CA ILE A 368 -12.07 3.70 10.66
C ILE A 368 -10.77 4.10 11.37
N ARG A 369 -10.84 4.41 12.66
CA ARG A 369 -9.70 4.69 13.53
C ARG A 369 -9.49 3.50 14.46
N LEU A 370 -8.27 2.96 14.48
CA LEU A 370 -7.89 1.78 15.26
C LEU A 370 -6.96 2.22 16.39
N ASP A 371 -7.54 2.43 17.59
CA ASP A 371 -6.83 2.76 18.84
C ASP A 371 -6.37 1.51 19.60
N GLY A 372 -7.06 0.38 19.43
CA GLY A 372 -6.66 -0.92 19.96
C GLY A 372 -5.44 -1.54 19.26
N LEU A 373 -5.00 -2.70 19.74
CA LEU A 373 -3.93 -3.49 19.14
C LEU A 373 -4.40 -4.19 17.86
N VAL A 374 -3.60 -4.14 16.79
CA VAL A 374 -3.75 -4.98 15.60
C VAL A 374 -2.64 -6.03 15.61
N THR A 375 -3.02 -7.30 15.72
CA THR A 375 -2.12 -8.45 15.97
C THR A 375 -2.43 -9.63 15.03
N GLY A 376 -1.77 -10.77 15.23
CA GLY A 376 -2.11 -12.04 14.58
C GLY A 376 -1.13 -12.51 13.50
N ALA A 377 -1.33 -13.73 13.01
CA ALA A 377 -0.43 -14.36 12.03
C ALA A 377 -0.63 -13.89 10.57
N GLY A 378 -1.68 -13.12 10.32
CA GLY A 378 -2.10 -12.65 9.00
C GLY A 378 -1.60 -11.27 8.60
N GLY A 379 -1.93 -10.89 7.36
CA GLY A 379 -1.64 -9.55 6.81
C GLY A 379 -2.81 -8.58 6.97
N LEU A 380 -2.48 -7.29 6.97
CA LEU A 380 -3.41 -6.17 7.02
C LEU A 380 -3.78 -5.71 5.61
N ARG A 381 -5.08 -5.65 5.28
CA ARG A 381 -5.56 -5.13 3.99
C ARG A 381 -6.47 -3.92 4.12
N VAL A 382 -6.11 -2.81 3.50
CA VAL A 382 -6.98 -1.63 3.37
C VAL A 382 -7.56 -1.60 1.96
N ARG A 383 -8.88 -1.78 1.81
CA ARG A 383 -9.52 -1.92 0.49
C ARG A 383 -9.93 -0.59 -0.15
N ASN A 384 -10.05 -0.63 -1.47
CA ASN A 384 -10.48 0.48 -2.33
C ASN A 384 -11.91 0.95 -1.98
N ASP A 385 -12.03 2.01 -1.18
CA ASP A 385 -13.32 2.50 -0.68
C ASP A 385 -13.37 4.04 -0.55
N SER A 386 -12.35 4.74 -1.03
CA SER A 386 -12.21 6.22 -1.01
C SER A 386 -12.38 6.87 0.37
N GLY A 387 -12.24 6.10 1.46
CA GLY A 387 -12.13 6.60 2.83
C GLY A 387 -10.77 6.24 3.45
N ASP A 388 -10.62 6.53 4.74
CA ASP A 388 -9.36 6.49 5.50
C ASP A 388 -9.37 5.38 6.59
N VAL A 389 -8.32 4.56 6.67
CA VAL A 389 -8.08 3.67 7.82
C VAL A 389 -6.89 4.24 8.59
N MET A 390 -7.04 4.51 9.87
CA MET A 390 -6.03 5.19 10.69
C MET A 390 -5.54 4.31 11.83
N LEU A 391 -4.25 3.99 11.85
CA LEU A 391 -3.61 3.20 12.91
C LEU A 391 -3.02 4.11 13.99
N MET A 392 -3.41 3.91 15.25
CA MET A 392 -3.02 4.79 16.36
C MET A 392 -2.14 4.11 17.41
N ASN A 393 -1.91 2.80 17.28
CA ASN A 393 -1.12 2.00 18.22
C ASN A 393 0.23 1.62 17.59
N ALA A 394 1.33 1.91 18.31
CA ALA A 394 2.70 1.57 17.89
C ALA A 394 3.14 0.16 18.34
N ALA A 395 2.27 -0.57 19.06
CA ALA A 395 2.51 -1.94 19.48
C ALA A 395 1.94 -2.98 18.51
N ASN A 396 1.42 -2.58 17.34
CA ASN A 396 0.89 -3.48 16.33
C ASN A 396 1.97 -4.48 15.88
N ASP A 397 1.64 -5.76 15.90
CA ASP A 397 2.60 -6.87 15.79
C ASP A 397 2.12 -8.01 14.86
N PHE A 398 1.16 -7.72 13.97
CA PHE A 398 0.71 -8.68 12.97
C PHE A 398 1.85 -9.12 12.04
N ALA A 399 1.92 -10.42 11.74
CA ALA A 399 3.09 -11.02 11.10
C ALA A 399 3.08 -10.96 9.56
N GLY A 400 1.92 -10.77 8.94
CA GLY A 400 1.79 -10.73 7.48
C GLY A 400 2.04 -9.34 6.88
N ALA A 401 2.04 -9.30 5.54
CA ALA A 401 2.23 -8.07 4.80
C ALA A 401 1.09 -7.05 4.99
N THR A 402 1.39 -5.79 4.70
CA THR A 402 0.45 -4.68 4.64
C THR A 402 0.12 -4.37 3.18
N LEU A 403 -1.12 -4.59 2.76
CA LEU A 403 -1.57 -4.40 1.38
C LEU A 403 -2.59 -3.25 1.26
N ILE A 404 -2.20 -2.14 0.64
CA ILE A 404 -3.07 -0.98 0.39
C ILE A 404 -3.65 -1.07 -1.02
N GLY A 405 -4.96 -1.35 -1.11
CA GLY A 405 -5.71 -1.48 -2.36
C GLY A 405 -6.64 -2.70 -2.38
N GLY A 406 -6.98 -3.18 -3.57
CA GLY A 406 -7.52 -4.52 -3.79
C GLY A 406 -8.91 -4.59 -4.40
N THR A 407 -9.21 -5.77 -4.94
CA THR A 407 -10.52 -6.12 -5.48
C THR A 407 -11.59 -6.22 -4.38
N GLY A 408 -12.85 -6.02 -4.77
CA GLY A 408 -14.03 -6.16 -3.91
C GLY A 408 -14.57 -4.86 -3.32
N GLY A 409 -13.80 -3.77 -3.32
CA GLY A 409 -14.27 -2.42 -2.98
C GLY A 409 -14.72 -1.62 -4.21
N SER A 410 -15.55 -0.59 -4.03
CA SER A 410 -16.10 0.24 -5.11
C SER A 410 -15.48 1.65 -5.20
N GLY A 411 -14.52 1.97 -4.33
CA GLY A 411 -13.81 3.24 -4.35
C GLY A 411 -12.70 3.29 -5.41
N THR A 412 -12.24 4.49 -5.73
CA THR A 412 -11.08 4.73 -6.61
C THR A 412 -9.76 4.83 -5.84
N SER A 413 -9.78 4.74 -4.51
CA SER A 413 -8.58 4.72 -3.68
C SER A 413 -8.75 3.92 -2.40
N ALA A 414 -7.64 3.42 -1.89
CA ALA A 414 -7.50 2.87 -0.54
C ALA A 414 -6.53 3.77 0.23
N ARG A 415 -6.87 4.23 1.44
CA ARG A 415 -6.00 5.12 2.22
C ARG A 415 -5.73 4.54 3.61
N LEU A 416 -4.46 4.38 3.92
CA LEU A 416 -3.94 4.08 5.26
C LEU A 416 -3.23 5.33 5.79
N THR A 417 -3.66 5.86 6.94
CA THR A 417 -3.02 6.99 7.62
C THR A 417 -2.34 6.51 8.91
N LEU A 418 -1.10 6.96 9.13
CA LEU A 418 -0.37 6.69 10.38
C LEU A 418 -0.73 7.75 11.44
N GLY A 419 -1.17 7.30 12.60
CA GLY A 419 -1.49 8.13 13.75
C GLY A 419 -0.31 8.36 14.69
N VAL A 420 0.61 7.40 14.74
CA VAL A 420 1.83 7.35 15.56
C VAL A 420 3.02 6.89 14.71
N ASP A 421 4.22 7.10 15.21
CA ASP A 421 5.45 6.54 14.64
C ASP A 421 5.47 5.02 14.87
N GLY A 422 5.93 4.23 13.89
CA GLY A 422 5.93 2.76 13.98
C GLY A 422 4.53 2.13 14.14
N ALA A 423 3.50 2.73 13.52
CA ALA A 423 2.13 2.21 13.57
C ALA A 423 1.93 0.89 12.79
N LEU A 424 2.83 0.57 11.86
CA LEU A 424 2.95 -0.76 11.25
C LEU A 424 4.13 -1.53 11.86
N PRO A 425 4.07 -2.87 11.94
CA PRO A 425 5.21 -3.69 12.36
C PRO A 425 6.43 -3.46 11.45
N ASP A 426 7.61 -3.25 12.03
CA ASP A 426 8.85 -2.96 11.26
C ASP A 426 9.17 -4.05 10.21
N GLY A 427 8.78 -5.30 10.47
CA GLY A 427 8.96 -6.44 9.57
C GLY A 427 7.89 -6.62 8.50
N THR A 428 6.88 -5.73 8.40
CA THR A 428 5.84 -5.87 7.37
C THR A 428 6.39 -5.51 5.98
N ASP A 429 6.06 -6.31 4.98
CA ASP A 429 6.16 -5.89 3.58
C ASP A 429 5.03 -4.92 3.25
N LEU A 430 5.33 -3.85 2.52
CA LEU A 430 4.34 -2.85 2.10
C LEU A 430 4.06 -2.94 0.60
N PHE A 431 2.86 -3.42 0.27
CA PHE A 431 2.38 -3.59 -1.09
C PHE A 431 1.29 -2.58 -1.45
N PHE A 432 1.44 -1.92 -2.60
CA PHE A 432 0.38 -1.17 -3.27
C PHE A 432 -0.27 -2.03 -4.35
N ASP A 433 -1.56 -2.34 -4.19
CA ASP A 433 -2.32 -3.22 -5.10
C ASP A 433 -3.66 -2.59 -5.44
N ALA A 434 -3.63 -1.41 -6.06
CA ALA A 434 -4.83 -0.59 -6.23
C ALA A 434 -5.73 -1.05 -7.39
N GLY A 435 -5.27 -1.98 -8.24
CA GLY A 435 -5.92 -2.32 -9.50
C GLY A 435 -5.76 -1.23 -10.56
N VAL A 436 -6.12 -1.55 -11.81
CA VAL A 436 -5.79 -0.74 -13.01
C VAL A 436 -6.25 0.73 -12.95
N VAL A 437 -7.29 1.04 -12.18
CA VAL A 437 -7.89 2.39 -12.07
C VAL A 437 -7.81 3.01 -10.67
N GLY A 438 -7.20 2.31 -9.71
CA GLY A 438 -7.14 2.76 -8.31
C GLY A 438 -5.83 3.46 -7.93
N THR A 439 -5.83 4.15 -6.80
CA THR A 439 -4.61 4.57 -6.10
C THR A 439 -4.61 4.07 -4.66
N GLY A 440 -3.60 3.28 -4.29
CA GLY A 440 -3.30 2.95 -2.90
C GLY A 440 -2.48 4.07 -2.29
N VAL A 441 -2.87 4.57 -1.13
CA VAL A 441 -2.28 5.75 -0.47
C VAL A 441 -1.81 5.37 0.93
N LEU A 442 -0.50 5.45 1.17
CA LEU A 442 0.05 5.53 2.52
C LEU A 442 0.23 7.01 2.88
N ASN A 443 -0.49 7.48 3.88
CA ASN A 443 -0.31 8.80 4.46
C ASN A 443 0.52 8.70 5.74
N LEU A 444 1.81 9.02 5.65
CA LEU A 444 2.74 9.05 6.77
C LEU A 444 2.37 10.12 7.80
N ASN A 445 1.65 11.19 7.43
CA ASN A 445 1.14 12.18 8.39
C ASN A 445 2.23 12.74 9.35
N GLY A 446 3.42 13.04 8.82
CA GLY A 446 4.56 13.53 9.61
C GLY A 446 5.28 12.46 10.45
N ARG A 447 4.91 11.18 10.33
CA ARG A 447 5.47 10.06 11.10
C ARG A 447 6.66 9.41 10.43
N THR A 448 7.46 8.74 11.26
CA THR A 448 8.45 7.76 10.84
C THR A 448 7.83 6.36 10.84
N GLN A 449 8.09 5.58 9.78
CA GLN A 449 7.68 4.19 9.67
C GLN A 449 8.80 3.36 9.06
N THR A 450 9.11 2.21 9.66
CA THR A 450 9.95 1.18 9.04
C THR A 450 9.08 0.13 8.38
N VAL A 451 9.51 -0.39 7.24
CA VAL A 451 8.93 -1.55 6.57
C VAL A 451 10.07 -2.46 6.11
N ASN A 452 9.80 -3.76 5.97
CA ASN A 452 10.74 -4.70 5.37
C ASN A 452 10.98 -4.33 3.90
N SER A 453 9.91 -4.35 3.09
CA SER A 453 9.96 -4.03 1.67
C SER A 453 8.92 -2.98 1.27
N LEU A 454 9.10 -2.38 0.09
CA LEU A 454 8.18 -1.40 -0.51
C LEU A 454 8.01 -1.72 -1.99
N SER A 455 6.79 -2.05 -2.42
CA SER A 455 6.54 -2.32 -3.84
C SER A 455 5.13 -2.00 -4.32
N THR A 456 4.98 -1.90 -5.65
CA THR A 456 3.67 -1.84 -6.33
C THR A 456 3.41 -3.16 -7.04
N LEU A 457 2.32 -3.86 -6.67
CA LEU A 457 1.82 -5.05 -7.36
C LEU A 457 0.92 -4.69 -8.54
N SER A 458 0.00 -3.73 -8.35
CA SER A 458 -0.89 -3.25 -9.42
C SER A 458 -1.42 -1.84 -9.16
N GLY A 459 -1.82 -1.15 -10.24
CA GLY A 459 -2.33 0.21 -10.16
C GLY A 459 -1.26 1.24 -9.80
N LEU A 460 -1.67 2.30 -9.12
CA LEU A 460 -0.77 3.35 -8.65
C LEU A 460 -0.59 3.28 -7.12
N GLY A 461 0.67 3.29 -6.67
CA GLY A 461 1.02 3.59 -5.29
C GLY A 461 1.26 5.08 -5.07
N ARG A 462 0.89 5.60 -3.89
CA ARG A 462 1.24 6.95 -3.46
C ARG A 462 1.63 6.96 -1.98
N VAL A 463 2.77 7.56 -1.67
CA VAL A 463 3.16 7.90 -0.30
C VAL A 463 3.00 9.41 -0.14
N GLU A 464 2.29 9.86 0.89
CA GLU A 464 2.09 11.27 1.19
C GLU A 464 2.29 11.58 2.68
N SER A 465 2.40 12.86 3.02
CA SER A 465 2.51 13.32 4.41
C SER A 465 1.57 14.51 4.61
N VAL A 466 0.29 14.22 4.82
CA VAL A 466 -0.80 15.21 4.89
C VAL A 466 -1.54 15.06 6.23
N LEU A 467 -1.75 16.18 6.92
CA LEU A 467 -2.51 16.19 8.18
C LEU A 467 -3.96 15.75 7.93
N PRO A 468 -4.57 14.88 8.77
CA PRO A 468 -5.81 14.20 8.43
C PRO A 468 -6.98 15.18 8.28
N GLY A 469 -7.75 15.06 7.20
CA GLY A 469 -8.87 15.96 6.90
C GLY A 469 -8.45 17.35 6.39
N THR A 470 -7.19 17.55 6.03
CA THR A 470 -6.66 18.82 5.49
C THR A 470 -5.94 18.61 4.15
N SER A 471 -5.48 19.71 3.55
CA SER A 471 -4.50 19.71 2.45
C SER A 471 -3.09 20.14 2.90
N THR A 472 -2.85 20.20 4.22
CA THR A 472 -1.60 20.72 4.79
C THR A 472 -0.55 19.62 4.91
N GLN A 473 0.63 19.84 4.34
CA GLN A 473 1.76 18.91 4.50
C GLN A 473 2.22 18.86 5.96
N ALA A 474 2.40 17.66 6.49
CA ALA A 474 3.08 17.41 7.75
C ALA A 474 4.59 17.23 7.47
N ASN A 475 5.42 17.96 8.22
CA ASN A 475 6.87 17.93 8.06
C ASN A 475 7.51 16.81 8.90
N GLY A 476 8.66 16.29 8.46
CA GLY A 476 9.45 15.31 9.20
C GLY A 476 9.12 13.84 8.94
N ALA A 477 8.23 13.54 7.99
CA ALA A 477 7.89 12.17 7.64
C ALA A 477 9.10 11.41 7.05
N ASN A 478 9.27 10.16 7.48
CA ASN A 478 10.38 9.31 7.05
C ASN A 478 9.89 7.88 6.83
N LEU A 479 9.98 7.38 5.60
CA LEU A 479 9.75 5.97 5.28
C LEU A 479 11.10 5.25 5.22
N ILE A 480 11.31 4.30 6.11
CA ILE A 480 12.53 3.49 6.18
C ILE A 480 12.23 2.13 5.55
N VAL A 481 13.04 1.72 4.58
CA VAL A 481 12.97 0.38 3.97
C VAL A 481 14.20 -0.40 4.43
N ALA A 482 13.98 -1.52 5.13
CA ALA A 482 15.01 -2.19 5.95
C ALA A 482 15.37 -3.62 5.51
N GLY A 483 14.62 -4.21 4.57
CA GLY A 483 14.77 -5.59 4.10
C GLY A 483 15.88 -5.81 3.06
N ASP A 484 16.21 -7.07 2.82
CA ASP A 484 17.23 -7.53 1.87
C ASP A 484 16.70 -7.84 0.46
N GLU A 485 15.40 -7.68 0.24
CA GLU A 485 14.73 -8.00 -1.03
C GLU A 485 15.02 -7.02 -2.18
N THR A 486 14.78 -7.47 -3.41
CA THR A 486 14.75 -6.60 -4.61
C THR A 486 13.30 -6.26 -4.95
N THR A 487 12.93 -4.98 -4.86
CA THR A 487 11.57 -4.48 -5.05
C THR A 487 11.48 -3.29 -6.00
N VAL A 488 10.27 -3.07 -6.54
CA VAL A 488 9.96 -1.98 -7.46
C VAL A 488 8.75 -1.20 -6.95
N PHE A 489 8.91 0.11 -6.77
CA PHE A 489 7.84 1.05 -6.48
C PHE A 489 7.64 1.97 -7.69
N THR A 490 6.56 1.75 -8.43
CA THR A 490 6.17 2.52 -9.63
C THR A 490 5.38 3.81 -9.33
N GLY A 491 5.17 4.10 -8.04
CA GLY A 491 4.29 5.16 -7.56
C GLY A 491 4.96 6.52 -7.40
N THR A 492 4.27 7.42 -6.71
CA THR A 492 4.80 8.74 -6.32
C THR A 492 4.99 8.88 -4.82
N MET A 493 5.96 9.69 -4.40
CA MET A 493 6.12 10.14 -3.02
C MET A 493 6.06 11.67 -2.96
N GLY A 494 5.17 12.19 -2.11
CA GLY A 494 4.91 13.61 -1.97
C GLY A 494 5.98 14.41 -1.22
N ASN A 495 5.71 15.72 -1.10
CA ASN A 495 6.59 16.68 -0.43
C ASN A 495 6.77 16.39 1.08
N SER A 496 7.89 16.85 1.63
CA SER A 496 8.25 16.72 3.05
C SER A 496 8.44 15.27 3.54
N ILE A 497 8.73 14.35 2.62
CA ILE A 497 9.07 12.94 2.90
C ILE A 497 10.57 12.73 2.68
N ARG A 498 11.19 12.00 3.62
CA ARG A 498 12.46 11.30 3.38
C ARG A 498 12.21 9.82 3.16
N LEU A 499 12.83 9.26 2.13
CA LEU A 499 13.00 7.82 1.96
C LEU A 499 14.38 7.43 2.50
N THR A 500 14.43 6.53 3.48
CA THR A 500 15.67 6.02 4.05
C THR A 500 15.83 4.54 3.70
N HIS A 501 16.71 4.22 2.75
CA HIS A 501 17.03 2.82 2.41
C HIS A 501 18.14 2.30 3.32
N SER A 502 17.80 1.41 4.26
CA SER A 502 18.75 0.85 5.24
C SER A 502 18.90 -0.67 5.17
N GLY A 503 18.11 -1.32 4.32
CA GLY A 503 18.26 -2.74 4.02
C GLY A 503 19.36 -3.01 2.99
N THR A 504 19.87 -4.25 2.97
CA THR A 504 20.91 -4.66 2.01
C THR A 504 20.38 -4.91 0.59
N GLY A 505 19.05 -4.90 0.43
CA GLY A 505 18.36 -5.17 -0.83
C GLY A 505 18.41 -4.03 -1.83
N GLN A 506 17.62 -4.17 -2.89
CA GLN A 506 17.49 -3.17 -3.95
C GLN A 506 16.07 -2.61 -4.02
N LEU A 507 15.90 -1.29 -3.88
CA LEU A 507 14.62 -0.62 -4.13
C LEU A 507 14.71 0.18 -5.44
N SER A 508 13.86 -0.11 -6.41
CA SER A 508 13.74 0.63 -7.68
C SER A 508 12.58 1.62 -7.63
N LEU A 509 12.84 2.91 -7.85
CA LEU A 509 11.83 3.96 -7.98
C LEU A 509 11.49 4.18 -9.46
N GLU A 510 10.37 3.62 -9.91
CA GLU A 510 9.95 3.55 -11.32
C GLU A 510 8.70 4.38 -11.60
N GLY A 511 8.20 4.32 -12.84
CA GLY A 511 6.99 5.01 -13.27
C GLY A 511 7.23 6.39 -13.88
N THR A 512 6.16 7.17 -14.05
CA THR A 512 6.16 8.44 -14.81
C THR A 512 5.78 9.68 -13.97
N GLY A 513 5.31 9.50 -12.74
CA GLY A 513 4.89 10.61 -11.88
C GLY A 513 6.07 11.26 -11.14
N ASP A 514 6.03 12.56 -10.90
CA ASP A 514 7.09 13.27 -10.17
C ASP A 514 7.12 12.89 -8.67
N ASN A 515 8.33 12.84 -8.11
CA ASN A 515 8.59 12.82 -6.68
C ASN A 515 9.09 14.21 -6.23
N SER A 516 8.31 15.25 -6.53
CA SER A 516 8.71 16.68 -6.56
C SER A 516 9.40 17.24 -5.31
N GLY A 517 9.24 16.60 -4.15
CA GLY A 517 9.90 17.00 -2.90
C GLY A 517 10.50 15.84 -2.11
N LEU A 518 10.67 14.66 -2.72
CA LEU A 518 11.24 13.49 -2.05
C LEU A 518 12.75 13.68 -1.81
N GLN A 519 13.17 13.49 -0.56
CA GLN A 519 14.59 13.39 -0.20
C GLN A 519 14.98 11.92 -0.01
N ALA A 520 16.23 11.57 -0.31
CA ALA A 520 16.76 10.22 -0.09
C ALA A 520 17.92 10.17 0.91
N THR A 521 18.00 9.07 1.66
CA THR A 521 19.16 8.68 2.45
C THR A 521 19.42 7.19 2.26
N VAL A 522 20.55 6.83 1.67
CA VAL A 522 20.90 5.43 1.37
C VAL A 522 22.00 5.00 2.34
N ASN A 523 21.64 4.17 3.32
CA ASN A 523 22.53 3.65 4.36
C ASN A 523 23.12 2.28 4.01
N ALA A 524 22.38 1.45 3.28
CA ALA A 524 22.81 0.15 2.80
C ALA A 524 22.15 -0.18 1.45
N GLY A 525 22.56 -1.28 0.83
CA GLY A 525 21.91 -1.81 -0.37
C GLY A 525 21.98 -0.88 -1.57
N THR A 526 21.02 -0.99 -2.49
CA THR A 526 20.93 -0.13 -3.68
C THR A 526 19.56 0.56 -3.79
N LEU A 527 19.55 1.89 -3.84
CA LEU A 527 18.40 2.67 -4.30
C LEU A 527 18.59 2.98 -5.80
N VAL A 528 17.76 2.37 -6.66
CA VAL A 528 17.78 2.64 -8.11
C VAL A 528 16.76 3.73 -8.44
N LEU A 529 17.22 4.77 -9.12
CA LEU A 529 16.38 5.85 -9.65
C LEU A 529 16.01 5.49 -11.10
N ALA A 530 14.82 4.95 -11.29
CA ALA A 530 14.37 4.28 -12.51
C ALA A 530 13.11 4.90 -13.14
N LYS A 531 12.83 6.18 -12.87
CA LYS A 531 11.70 6.90 -13.47
C LYS A 531 11.90 7.09 -14.97
N THR A 532 10.81 7.18 -15.71
CA THR A 532 10.79 7.89 -17.00
C THR A 532 10.78 9.38 -16.70
N SER A 533 11.97 9.95 -16.47
CA SER A 533 12.16 11.33 -16.04
C SER A 533 12.00 12.33 -17.18
N THR A 534 11.74 13.57 -16.79
CA THR A 534 11.80 14.79 -17.60
C THR A 534 12.20 15.94 -16.68
N VAL A 535 12.51 17.11 -17.23
CA VAL A 535 12.70 18.39 -16.50
C VAL A 535 11.58 18.79 -15.52
N SER A 536 10.47 18.03 -15.48
CA SER A 536 9.33 18.20 -14.59
C SER A 536 8.93 16.92 -13.83
N HIS A 537 9.67 15.82 -13.97
CA HIS A 537 9.38 14.52 -13.37
C HIS A 537 10.68 13.84 -12.93
N HIS A 538 10.88 13.69 -11.63
CA HIS A 538 12.11 13.21 -11.03
C HIS A 538 11.87 11.93 -10.22
N ALA A 539 12.92 11.14 -10.02
CA ALA A 539 12.93 10.13 -8.97
C ALA A 539 13.14 10.77 -7.60
N LEU A 540 13.93 11.84 -7.53
CA LEU A 540 14.27 12.59 -6.32
C LEU A 540 14.17 14.10 -6.54
N GLY A 541 13.02 14.70 -6.21
CA GLY A 541 12.77 16.13 -6.38
C GLY A 541 13.21 17.05 -5.23
N GLY A 542 13.46 16.49 -4.03
CA GLY A 542 13.83 17.25 -2.85
C GLY A 542 15.26 17.81 -2.91
N GLY A 543 15.53 18.95 -2.26
CA GLY A 543 16.82 19.66 -2.41
C GLY A 543 18.07 19.01 -1.80
N SER A 544 17.98 17.85 -1.12
CA SER A 544 19.14 17.21 -0.48
C SER A 544 19.00 15.68 -0.41
N HIS A 545 20.04 14.99 -0.87
CA HIS A 545 20.15 13.53 -0.91
C HIS A 545 21.49 13.09 -0.33
N VAL A 546 21.49 11.95 0.38
CA VAL A 546 22.69 11.41 1.05
C VAL A 546 22.90 9.95 0.70
N VAL A 547 24.14 9.58 0.38
CA VAL A 547 24.60 8.20 0.27
C VAL A 547 25.68 7.97 1.31
N ASN A 548 25.45 7.03 2.23
CA ASN A 548 26.31 6.69 3.35
C ASN A 548 27.10 5.40 3.08
N SER A 549 28.04 5.09 3.97
CA SER A 549 28.89 3.90 3.89
C SER A 549 28.08 2.61 3.76
N GLY A 550 28.26 1.88 2.65
CA GLY A 550 27.53 0.65 2.34
C GLY A 550 26.26 0.84 1.50
N GLY A 551 25.84 2.08 1.27
CA GLY A 551 24.75 2.43 0.36
C GLY A 551 25.21 2.72 -1.06
N THR A 552 24.41 2.31 -2.05
CA THR A 552 24.57 2.68 -3.46
C THR A 552 23.32 3.41 -3.96
N MET A 553 23.48 4.59 -4.55
CA MET A 553 22.45 5.23 -5.37
C MET A 553 22.79 4.98 -6.84
N ARG A 554 21.90 4.34 -7.60
CA ARG A 554 22.15 3.93 -8.99
C ARG A 554 21.15 4.58 -9.94
N PHE A 555 21.57 5.05 -11.11
CA PHE A 555 20.64 5.46 -12.16
C PHE A 555 20.17 4.24 -12.99
N GLY A 556 18.85 4.10 -13.13
CA GLY A 556 18.16 3.05 -13.91
C GLY A 556 17.14 3.61 -14.90
N GLY A 557 16.83 4.90 -14.84
CA GLY A 557 15.75 5.53 -15.59
C GLY A 557 16.17 6.17 -16.90
N THR A 558 15.21 6.72 -17.63
CA THR A 558 15.40 7.45 -18.90
C THR A 558 15.07 8.93 -18.71
N GLY A 559 15.59 9.81 -19.58
CA GLY A 559 15.33 11.26 -19.56
C GLY A 559 16.56 12.08 -19.20
N GLY A 560 17.32 11.65 -18.18
CA GLY A 560 18.50 12.36 -17.67
C GLY A 560 18.20 13.37 -16.55
N ASP A 561 16.98 13.34 -16.02
CA ASP A 561 16.45 14.21 -14.96
C ASP A 561 15.98 13.39 -13.73
N GLN A 562 16.68 12.30 -13.34
CA GLN A 562 16.29 11.52 -12.15
C GLN A 562 16.39 12.33 -10.85
N ILE A 563 17.37 13.23 -10.76
CA ILE A 563 17.60 14.12 -9.63
C ILE A 563 17.21 15.54 -10.04
N TYR A 564 16.45 16.24 -9.21
CA TYR A 564 16.07 17.62 -9.51
C TYR A 564 17.30 18.53 -9.61
N PHE A 565 17.34 19.36 -10.66
CA PHE A 565 18.48 20.20 -11.02
C PHE A 565 18.99 21.11 -9.88
N GLY A 566 18.12 21.50 -8.94
CA GLY A 566 18.49 22.32 -7.77
C GLY A 566 19.12 21.55 -6.60
N SER A 567 19.23 20.22 -6.68
CA SER A 567 19.57 19.35 -5.54
C SER A 567 21.05 19.35 -5.14
N THR A 568 21.28 19.05 -3.86
CA THR A 568 22.58 18.68 -3.32
C THR A 568 22.66 17.17 -3.13
N VAL A 569 23.67 16.53 -3.71
CA VAL A 569 24.00 15.11 -3.51
C VAL A 569 25.26 15.03 -2.64
N THR A 570 25.13 14.40 -1.47
CA THR A 570 26.24 14.12 -0.56
C THR A 570 26.60 12.63 -0.64
N VAL A 571 27.76 12.29 -1.17
CA VAL A 571 28.28 10.92 -1.18
C VAL A 571 29.36 10.83 -0.10
N ASN A 572 29.04 10.26 1.06
CA ASN A 572 29.97 10.11 2.17
C ASN A 572 30.97 8.96 1.91
N THR A 573 32.07 8.91 2.66
CA THR A 573 33.06 7.83 2.57
C THR A 573 32.39 6.45 2.64
N GLY A 574 32.72 5.58 1.68
CA GLY A 574 32.14 4.23 1.55
C GLY A 574 30.76 4.17 0.90
N GLY A 575 30.14 5.31 0.57
CA GLY A 575 28.95 5.38 -0.26
C GLY A 575 29.29 5.46 -1.75
N VAL A 576 28.39 4.97 -2.60
CA VAL A 576 28.58 4.90 -4.06
C VAL A 576 27.43 5.59 -4.81
N LEU A 577 27.77 6.48 -5.75
CA LEU A 577 26.86 7.00 -6.76
C LEU A 577 27.21 6.37 -8.12
N ASP A 578 26.31 5.55 -8.64
CA ASP A 578 26.53 4.70 -9.82
C ASP A 578 25.67 5.16 -11.00
N PHE A 579 26.34 5.70 -12.02
CA PHE A 579 25.72 6.21 -13.22
C PHE A 579 25.16 5.13 -14.14
N ASN A 580 25.69 3.90 -14.07
CA ASN A 580 25.16 2.73 -14.76
C ASN A 580 24.69 3.01 -16.21
N GLY A 581 25.57 3.67 -16.98
CA GLY A 581 25.45 3.95 -18.41
C GLY A 581 24.47 5.04 -18.83
N ARG A 582 24.20 6.01 -17.95
CA ARG A 582 23.37 7.19 -18.25
C ARG A 582 24.14 8.49 -18.08
N ASP A 583 23.52 9.58 -18.52
CA ASP A 583 23.89 10.94 -18.13
C ASP A 583 22.89 11.43 -17.09
N GLU A 584 23.32 12.33 -16.21
CA GLU A 584 22.47 12.94 -15.17
C GLU A 584 23.03 14.33 -14.79
N SER A 585 22.15 15.26 -14.38
CA SER A 585 22.55 16.60 -13.97
C SER A 585 21.93 17.08 -12.65
N TRP A 586 22.70 17.82 -11.85
CA TRP A 586 22.20 18.49 -10.66
C TRP A 586 23.11 19.67 -10.25
N ASN A 587 22.79 20.33 -9.13
CA ASN A 587 23.53 21.51 -8.70
C ASN A 587 24.86 21.17 -7.99
N VAL A 588 24.77 20.52 -6.82
CA VAL A 588 25.90 20.38 -5.89
C VAL A 588 26.26 18.90 -5.68
N LEU A 589 27.51 18.53 -5.94
CA LEU A 589 28.12 17.28 -5.45
C LEU A 589 29.10 17.59 -4.32
N GLN A 590 28.99 16.88 -3.21
CA GLN A 590 29.87 17.03 -2.04
C GLN A 590 30.10 15.69 -1.32
N GLY A 591 31.06 15.67 -0.40
CA GLY A 591 31.44 14.47 0.37
C GLY A 591 32.75 13.84 -0.08
N SER A 592 32.91 12.54 0.17
CA SER A 592 34.17 11.79 0.12
C SER A 592 34.03 10.33 -0.35
N GLY A 593 32.89 9.95 -0.92
CA GLY A 593 32.63 8.61 -1.48
C GLY A 593 33.03 8.46 -2.95
N LEU A 594 32.48 7.43 -3.60
CA LEU A 594 32.78 7.06 -4.99
C LEU A 594 31.65 7.49 -5.94
N VAL A 595 32.02 8.03 -7.10
CA VAL A 595 31.16 8.17 -8.28
C VAL A 595 31.70 7.26 -9.39
N THR A 596 30.86 6.43 -10.02
CA THR A 596 31.32 5.48 -11.04
C THR A 596 30.25 5.09 -12.07
N ASN A 597 30.62 4.34 -13.12
CA ASN A 597 29.72 3.78 -14.11
C ASN A 597 29.90 2.24 -14.21
N THR A 598 28.96 1.46 -13.65
CA THR A 598 29.05 -0.01 -13.72
C THR A 598 28.59 -0.63 -15.04
N ALA A 599 28.10 0.14 -16.02
CA ALA A 599 27.58 -0.41 -17.28
C ALA A 599 28.67 -0.54 -18.35
N ALA A 600 29.12 -1.76 -18.59
CA ALA A 600 30.20 -2.06 -19.53
C ALA A 600 29.96 -1.52 -20.95
N GLY A 601 30.97 -0.87 -21.53
CA GLY A 601 30.91 -0.34 -22.91
C GLY A 601 30.03 0.90 -23.11
N THR A 602 29.58 1.52 -22.02
CA THR A 602 28.85 2.80 -22.05
C THR A 602 29.75 3.97 -21.64
N ALA A 603 29.29 5.20 -21.88
CA ALA A 603 29.88 6.41 -21.34
C ALA A 603 28.80 7.18 -20.57
N SER A 604 29.20 7.86 -19.49
CA SER A 604 28.31 8.57 -18.57
C SER A 604 28.85 9.95 -18.24
N VAL A 605 28.04 11.00 -18.47
CA VAL A 605 28.37 12.40 -18.19
C VAL A 605 27.69 12.86 -16.91
N MET A 606 28.48 13.19 -15.89
CA MET A 606 28.03 13.90 -14.70
C MET A 606 28.03 15.41 -14.96
N THR A 607 26.86 16.04 -15.01
CA THR A 607 26.73 17.50 -15.18
C THR A 607 26.45 18.19 -13.84
N LEU A 608 27.26 19.18 -13.47
CA LEU A 608 27.21 19.86 -12.17
C LEU A 608 27.06 21.39 -12.30
N GLY A 609 26.35 21.98 -11.34
CA GLY A 609 26.13 23.42 -11.24
C GLY A 609 24.92 23.93 -12.00
N GLU A 610 23.88 23.11 -12.17
CA GLU A 610 22.61 23.48 -12.82
C GLU A 610 21.85 24.64 -12.13
N SER A 611 22.28 25.09 -10.94
CA SER A 611 21.64 26.20 -10.22
C SER A 611 22.67 27.17 -9.60
N SER A 612 22.22 28.37 -9.24
CA SER A 612 23.07 29.49 -8.82
C SER A 612 23.42 29.48 -7.32
N THR A 613 24.12 28.44 -6.87
CA THR A 613 24.68 28.41 -5.51
C THR A 613 25.74 29.51 -5.31
N SER A 614 25.65 30.25 -4.20
CA SER A 614 26.68 31.21 -3.80
C SER A 614 27.75 30.50 -2.95
N GLY A 615 29.02 30.57 -3.37
CA GLY A 615 30.17 30.01 -2.65
C GLY A 615 30.95 28.95 -3.44
N SER A 616 31.95 28.37 -2.78
CA SER A 616 32.72 27.23 -3.30
C SER A 616 32.30 25.94 -2.60
N VAL A 617 32.10 24.88 -3.36
CA VAL A 617 31.76 23.53 -2.90
C VAL A 617 32.99 22.65 -3.05
N ALA A 618 33.22 21.72 -2.12
CA ALA A 618 34.29 20.72 -2.23
C ALA A 618 33.77 19.28 -2.25
N PHE A 619 34.28 18.49 -3.19
CA PHE A 619 34.17 17.03 -3.24
C PHE A 619 35.55 16.43 -3.06
N ALA A 620 35.77 15.74 -1.94
CA ALA A 620 37.01 15.03 -1.61
C ALA A 620 36.96 13.55 -2.03
N GLY A 621 35.88 13.12 -2.68
CA GLY A 621 35.68 11.76 -3.15
C GLY A 621 36.30 11.50 -4.52
N GLN A 622 36.06 10.31 -5.05
CA GLN A 622 36.65 9.83 -6.29
C GLN A 622 35.61 9.77 -7.41
N VAL A 623 36.01 10.12 -8.64
CA VAL A 623 35.23 9.87 -9.85
C VAL A 623 36.03 8.88 -10.72
N ASN A 624 35.49 7.68 -10.94
CA ASN A 624 36.22 6.60 -11.58
C ASN A 624 35.37 5.91 -12.63
N ASP A 625 35.99 5.43 -13.71
CA ASP A 625 35.26 4.77 -14.80
C ASP A 625 34.38 3.61 -14.31
N GLY A 626 34.99 2.59 -13.70
CA GLY A 626 34.30 1.35 -13.36
C GLY A 626 34.35 0.38 -14.54
N ALA A 627 33.19 0.05 -15.14
CA ALA A 627 33.10 -0.82 -16.31
C ALA A 627 32.76 -0.08 -17.60
N GLY A 628 32.02 1.04 -17.51
CA GLY A 628 31.92 2.05 -18.58
C GLY A 628 32.85 3.22 -18.27
N SER A 629 32.87 4.25 -19.12
CA SER A 629 33.63 5.47 -18.84
C SER A 629 32.78 6.54 -18.14
N MET A 630 33.43 7.35 -17.30
CA MET A 630 32.87 8.55 -16.67
C MET A 630 33.44 9.82 -17.32
N ALA A 631 32.63 10.86 -17.39
CA ALA A 631 33.00 12.20 -17.84
C ALA A 631 32.40 13.26 -16.90
N VAL A 632 33.06 14.42 -16.80
CA VAL A 632 32.66 15.51 -15.89
C VAL A 632 32.37 16.78 -16.67
N ARG A 633 31.19 17.37 -16.47
CA ARG A 633 30.75 18.61 -17.11
C ARG A 633 30.30 19.61 -16.04
N LYS A 634 30.80 20.85 -16.10
CA LYS A 634 30.57 21.87 -15.07
C LYS A 634 30.02 23.15 -15.69
N ILE A 635 28.79 23.51 -15.34
CA ILE A 635 28.01 24.56 -16.04
C ILE A 635 27.62 25.78 -15.18
N GLY A 636 27.62 25.64 -13.85
CA GLY A 636 27.26 26.74 -12.95
C GLY A 636 28.37 27.78 -12.75
N LEU A 637 28.03 28.99 -12.27
CA LEU A 637 29.02 30.03 -11.95
C LEU A 637 29.84 29.73 -10.69
N SER A 638 29.32 28.93 -9.76
CA SER A 638 29.96 28.56 -8.49
C SER A 638 31.30 27.84 -8.69
N ALA A 639 32.22 27.92 -7.72
CA ALA A 639 33.48 27.16 -7.77
C ALA A 639 33.30 25.74 -7.21
N LEU A 640 33.59 24.71 -8.01
CA LEU A 640 33.63 23.32 -7.55
C LEU A 640 35.08 22.87 -7.34
N MET A 641 35.41 22.36 -6.16
CA MET A 641 36.74 21.88 -5.78
C MET A 641 36.79 20.35 -5.72
N MET A 642 37.44 19.70 -6.69
CA MET A 642 37.71 18.25 -6.72
C MET A 642 39.05 17.95 -6.03
N ASN A 643 38.97 17.48 -4.80
CA ASN A 643 40.13 17.27 -3.92
C ASN A 643 40.52 15.79 -3.73
N GLY A 644 39.70 14.85 -4.22
CA GLY A 644 40.02 13.42 -4.21
C GLY A 644 40.82 12.97 -5.44
N VAL A 645 41.20 11.69 -5.46
CA VAL A 645 41.95 11.06 -6.56
C VAL A 645 40.95 10.38 -7.50
N SER A 646 40.78 10.94 -8.70
CA SER A 646 39.86 10.46 -9.74
C SER A 646 40.65 9.89 -10.92
N ASP A 647 40.14 8.85 -11.59
CA ASP A 647 40.83 8.15 -12.69
C ASP A 647 40.04 8.04 -14.00
N TYR A 648 38.85 8.67 -14.08
CA TYR A 648 37.96 8.59 -15.23
C TYR A 648 38.63 8.92 -16.59
N SER A 649 38.31 8.17 -17.64
CA SER A 649 38.91 8.33 -18.98
C SER A 649 38.10 9.21 -19.94
N GLY A 650 36.85 9.55 -19.59
CA GLY A 650 36.03 10.49 -20.35
C GLY A 650 36.46 11.95 -20.16
N GLY A 651 35.87 12.83 -20.96
CA GLY A 651 36.27 14.24 -21.00
C GLY A 651 35.89 15.03 -19.74
N THR A 652 36.69 16.07 -19.46
CA THR A 652 36.37 17.14 -18.50
C THR A 652 35.97 18.39 -19.28
N THR A 653 34.77 18.93 -19.06
CA THR A 653 34.31 20.18 -19.69
C THR A 653 33.92 21.21 -18.62
N VAL A 654 34.51 22.40 -18.68
CA VAL A 654 34.10 23.56 -17.86
C VAL A 654 33.43 24.58 -18.77
N GLU A 655 32.10 24.68 -18.70
CA GLU A 655 31.30 25.63 -19.47
C GLU A 655 31.21 27.00 -18.79
N SER A 656 31.30 27.04 -17.45
CA SER A 656 31.23 28.28 -16.68
C SER A 656 31.72 28.12 -15.24
N GLY A 657 32.00 29.27 -14.62
CA GLY A 657 32.52 29.35 -13.27
C GLY A 657 33.93 28.75 -13.14
N MET A 658 34.22 28.21 -11.96
CA MET A 658 35.51 27.57 -11.67
C MET A 658 35.34 26.08 -11.39
N LEU A 659 36.23 25.28 -11.95
CA LEU A 659 36.48 23.89 -11.58
C LEU A 659 37.93 23.80 -11.10
N GLY A 660 38.14 23.55 -9.81
CA GLY A 660 39.44 23.62 -9.15
C GLY A 660 39.72 22.45 -8.22
N GLY A 661 40.86 22.43 -7.54
CA GLY A 661 41.15 21.47 -6.47
C GLY A 661 42.58 20.90 -6.48
N VAL A 662 42.90 20.12 -5.45
CA VAL A 662 44.24 19.53 -5.22
C VAL A 662 44.36 18.06 -5.67
N GLY A 663 43.29 17.49 -6.23
CA GLY A 663 43.20 16.08 -6.58
C GLY A 663 44.04 15.62 -7.78
N VAL A 664 43.91 14.33 -8.10
CA VAL A 664 44.21 13.79 -9.44
C VAL A 664 42.91 13.80 -10.23
N TRP A 665 43.01 14.22 -11.49
CA TRP A 665 41.91 14.44 -12.41
C TRP A 665 41.95 13.37 -13.50
N GLY A 666 40.81 13.12 -14.14
CA GLY A 666 40.67 12.07 -15.15
C GLY A 666 41.66 12.20 -16.32
N THR A 667 41.92 11.08 -16.98
CA THR A 667 42.92 10.96 -18.06
C THR A 667 42.42 11.42 -19.43
N GLY A 668 41.12 11.70 -19.56
CA GLY A 668 40.47 12.14 -20.79
C GLY A 668 40.77 13.59 -21.22
N PRO A 669 40.17 14.06 -22.33
CA PRO A 669 40.41 15.41 -22.85
C PRO A 669 39.82 16.49 -21.92
N LEU A 670 40.50 17.64 -21.84
CA LEU A 670 40.06 18.81 -21.08
C LEU A 670 39.56 19.91 -22.03
N VAL A 671 38.35 20.42 -21.79
CA VAL A 671 37.77 21.56 -22.50
C VAL A 671 37.40 22.65 -21.50
N VAL A 672 37.89 23.88 -21.69
CA VAL A 672 37.51 25.06 -20.90
C VAL A 672 36.93 26.10 -21.83
N ARG A 673 35.65 26.44 -21.63
CA ARG A 673 34.91 27.40 -22.46
C ARG A 673 35.25 28.85 -22.10
N SER A 674 34.87 29.76 -22.98
CA SER A 674 35.09 31.20 -22.80
C SER A 674 34.57 31.70 -21.43
N GLY A 675 35.43 32.38 -20.67
CA GLY A 675 35.11 32.90 -19.33
C GLY A 675 35.08 31.88 -18.20
N ALA A 676 35.27 30.58 -18.48
CA ALA A 676 35.42 29.55 -17.46
C ALA A 676 36.88 29.43 -16.98
N THR A 677 37.05 28.95 -15.74
CA THR A 677 38.35 28.66 -15.15
C THR A 677 38.45 27.18 -14.80
N TRP A 678 39.46 26.50 -15.34
CA TRP A 678 39.97 25.26 -14.74
C TRP A 678 41.20 25.58 -13.90
N SER A 679 41.38 24.91 -12.77
CA SER A 679 42.56 25.12 -11.93
C SER A 679 43.02 23.87 -11.19
N ARG A 680 44.31 23.81 -10.89
CA ARG A 680 44.89 22.79 -10.01
C ARG A 680 45.75 23.46 -8.94
N GLY A 681 45.37 23.29 -7.69
CA GLY A 681 46.04 23.88 -6.53
C GLY A 681 47.18 23.00 -6.03
N SER A 682 48.24 23.64 -5.53
CA SER A 682 49.27 22.98 -4.72
C SER A 682 48.82 22.91 -3.25
N ASN A 683 49.25 21.86 -2.53
CA ASN A 683 48.84 21.62 -1.15
C ASN A 683 49.92 22.13 -0.18
N ALA A 684 49.61 23.15 0.63
CA ALA A 684 50.56 23.71 1.59
C ALA A 684 50.85 22.71 2.72
N GLY A 685 52.01 22.03 2.65
CA GLY A 685 52.46 21.08 3.68
C GLY A 685 52.09 19.61 3.45
N GLY A 686 51.49 19.26 2.30
CA GLY A 686 51.29 17.87 1.89
C GLY A 686 52.54 17.31 1.21
N THR A 687 53.12 16.23 1.73
CA THR A 687 54.26 15.55 1.08
C THR A 687 53.84 14.91 -0.25
N PHE A 688 54.42 15.35 -1.36
CA PHE A 688 54.35 14.70 -2.67
C PHE A 688 55.03 13.31 -2.64
N LEU A 689 54.33 12.28 -2.14
CA LEU A 689 54.80 10.89 -2.13
C LEU A 689 54.25 10.13 -3.35
N GLY A 690 54.86 10.42 -4.49
CA GLY A 690 54.52 9.86 -5.79
C GLY A 690 54.83 10.88 -6.87
N ALA A 691 55.45 10.47 -7.98
CA ALA A 691 55.76 11.35 -9.09
C ALA A 691 54.45 11.95 -9.65
N GLY A 692 54.18 13.20 -9.30
CA GLY A 692 52.91 13.87 -9.53
C GLY A 692 52.77 14.42 -10.94
N THR A 693 52.90 13.57 -11.95
CA THR A 693 52.76 13.99 -13.34
C THR A 693 51.38 14.62 -13.58
N LEU A 694 51.31 15.73 -14.31
CA LEU A 694 50.08 16.16 -14.98
C LEU A 694 49.86 15.31 -16.25
N ASP A 695 49.64 13.99 -16.12
CA ASP A 695 49.38 13.13 -17.28
C ASP A 695 47.94 13.34 -17.83
N GLY A 696 47.73 14.51 -18.45
CA GLY A 696 46.61 14.77 -19.35
C GLY A 696 46.78 13.95 -20.63
N GLY A 697 46.33 12.70 -20.58
CA GLY A 697 46.39 11.76 -21.69
C GLY A 697 45.57 12.19 -22.91
N GLY A 698 44.48 12.91 -22.68
CA GLY A 698 43.65 13.52 -23.72
C GLY A 698 44.12 14.92 -24.16
N ALA A 699 43.58 15.38 -25.29
CA ALA A 699 43.83 16.73 -25.79
C ALA A 699 43.26 17.82 -24.86
N VAL A 700 43.95 18.96 -24.79
CA VAL A 700 43.52 20.14 -24.02
C VAL A 700 43.03 21.23 -24.98
N THR A 701 41.82 21.74 -24.79
CA THR A 701 41.24 22.84 -25.58
C THR A 701 40.76 23.95 -24.66
N LEU A 702 41.28 25.16 -24.86
CA LEU A 702 40.83 26.37 -24.20
C LEU A 702 40.23 27.31 -25.25
N GLU A 703 39.07 27.89 -24.98
CA GLU A 703 38.44 28.91 -25.83
C GLU A 703 38.90 30.33 -25.45
N VAL A 704 38.75 31.31 -26.35
CA VAL A 704 39.08 32.73 -26.11
C VAL A 704 38.56 33.19 -24.74
N GLY A 705 39.44 33.67 -23.86
CA GLY A 705 39.07 34.15 -22.52
C GLY A 705 38.78 33.06 -21.48
N ALA A 706 39.05 31.79 -21.76
CA ALA A 706 39.18 30.75 -20.73
C ALA A 706 40.47 30.94 -19.92
N ILE A 707 40.50 30.37 -18.71
CA ILE A 707 41.68 30.35 -17.84
C ILE A 707 42.00 28.89 -17.44
N MET A 708 43.26 28.49 -17.60
CA MET A 708 43.82 27.26 -17.05
C MET A 708 44.92 27.63 -16.05
N ALA A 709 44.63 27.51 -14.74
CA ALA A 709 45.55 27.91 -13.68
C ALA A 709 46.23 26.71 -13.00
N VAL A 710 47.54 26.56 -13.14
CA VAL A 710 48.32 25.47 -12.52
C VAL A 710 49.26 26.05 -11.47
N ASN A 711 49.12 25.62 -10.21
CA ASN A 711 50.02 26.03 -9.14
C ASN A 711 50.95 24.85 -8.75
N VAL A 712 52.26 25.03 -8.90
CA VAL A 712 53.29 24.04 -8.60
C VAL A 712 54.03 24.48 -7.33
N ALA A 713 54.09 23.64 -6.29
CA ALA A 713 54.84 23.94 -5.07
C ALA A 713 56.03 22.99 -4.91
N PHE A 714 57.23 23.56 -4.80
CA PHE A 714 58.47 22.80 -4.68
C PHE A 714 58.56 22.07 -3.34
N GLY A 715 58.69 20.76 -3.37
CA GLY A 715 58.92 19.94 -2.19
C GLY A 715 60.34 20.09 -1.63
N GLY A 716 60.47 20.34 -0.33
CA GLY A 716 61.76 20.59 0.34
C GLY A 716 62.67 19.37 0.56
N ASN A 717 62.62 18.37 -0.32
CA ASN A 717 63.37 17.12 -0.14
C ASN A 717 64.08 16.71 -1.46
N ALA A 718 65.38 16.41 -1.37
CA ALA A 718 66.33 16.34 -2.50
C ALA A 718 66.19 15.09 -3.42
N ALA A 719 64.96 14.66 -3.70
CA ALA A 719 64.62 13.53 -4.56
C ALA A 719 63.27 13.69 -5.29
N GLN A 720 62.67 14.89 -5.28
CA GLN A 720 61.37 15.16 -5.89
C GLN A 720 61.55 15.93 -7.21
N THR A 721 61.08 15.34 -8.31
CA THR A 721 60.91 16.03 -9.60
C THR A 721 59.45 16.48 -9.73
N ASP A 722 59.19 17.76 -9.51
CA ASP A 722 57.87 18.35 -9.78
C ASP A 722 57.74 18.61 -11.28
N LEU A 723 56.75 17.98 -11.91
CA LEU A 723 56.75 17.79 -13.37
C LEU A 723 55.36 17.92 -13.98
N VAL A 724 55.16 19.03 -14.68
CA VAL A 724 54.03 19.22 -15.58
C VAL A 724 54.38 18.60 -16.93
N ARG A 725 53.93 17.36 -17.17
CA ARG A 725 53.84 16.83 -18.55
C ARG A 725 52.53 17.28 -19.18
N MET A 726 52.46 17.20 -20.51
CA MET A 726 51.21 17.12 -21.27
C MET A 726 51.46 16.16 -22.43
N SER A 727 50.61 15.15 -22.61
CA SER A 727 50.78 14.10 -23.64
C SER A 727 49.82 14.25 -24.82
N GLY A 728 48.70 14.97 -24.67
CA GLY A 728 47.80 15.35 -25.75
C GLY A 728 48.20 16.65 -26.49
N ALA A 729 47.56 16.90 -27.63
CA ALA A 729 47.65 18.20 -28.32
C ALA A 729 46.96 19.31 -27.50
N MET A 730 47.52 20.52 -27.52
CA MET A 730 46.98 21.67 -26.79
C MET A 730 46.61 22.81 -27.76
N ASN A 731 45.33 23.16 -27.78
CA ASN A 731 44.83 24.35 -28.46
C ASN A 731 44.46 25.41 -27.42
N LEU A 732 45.19 26.52 -27.41
CA LEU A 732 44.92 27.62 -26.48
C LEU A 732 43.85 28.56 -26.99
N GLY A 733 43.58 28.63 -28.29
CA GLY A 733 42.46 29.41 -28.86
C GLY A 733 42.41 30.92 -28.56
N GLY A 734 43.42 31.51 -27.91
CA GLY A 734 43.38 32.88 -27.35
C GLY A 734 43.01 32.95 -25.85
N ALA A 735 43.17 31.85 -25.11
CA ALA A 735 42.97 31.72 -23.67
C ALA A 735 44.25 32.01 -22.86
N VAL A 736 44.10 32.08 -21.53
CA VAL A 736 45.23 32.22 -20.60
C VAL A 736 45.58 30.86 -19.99
N LEU A 737 46.80 30.38 -20.25
CA LEU A 737 47.46 29.38 -19.44
C LEU A 737 48.31 30.10 -18.38
N ASP A 738 47.89 30.04 -17.12
CA ASP A 738 48.55 30.68 -15.97
C ASP A 738 49.28 29.60 -15.16
N VAL A 739 50.62 29.66 -15.12
CA VAL A 739 51.45 28.71 -14.37
C VAL A 739 52.15 29.45 -13.24
N ALA A 740 51.63 29.29 -12.03
CA ALA A 740 52.15 29.92 -10.83
C ALA A 740 53.13 28.98 -10.11
N TRP A 741 54.35 29.45 -9.89
CA TRP A 741 55.38 28.74 -9.13
C TRP A 741 55.32 29.19 -7.66
N GLY A 742 54.96 28.27 -6.77
CA GLY A 742 54.80 28.50 -5.34
C GLY A 742 56.14 28.79 -4.67
N GLY A 743 56.40 30.08 -4.39
CA GLY A 743 57.64 30.53 -3.79
C GLY A 743 57.79 30.14 -2.32
N ASN A 744 58.86 29.41 -2.00
CA ASN A 744 59.46 29.43 -0.67
C ASN A 744 60.80 30.18 -0.80
N ALA A 745 60.91 31.36 -0.18
CA ALA A 745 61.95 32.36 -0.49
C ALA A 745 63.36 32.04 0.09
N SER A 746 63.65 30.77 0.37
CA SER A 746 64.95 30.32 0.89
C SER A 746 65.23 28.86 0.50
N HIS A 747 65.56 28.64 -0.77
CA HIS A 747 66.25 27.45 -1.24
C HIS A 747 67.66 27.81 -1.68
N GLU A 748 68.66 27.57 -0.83
CA GLU A 748 70.04 27.44 -1.30
C GLU A 748 70.16 26.11 -2.06
N PHE A 749 70.63 26.15 -3.31
CA PHE A 749 70.96 24.96 -4.11
C PHE A 749 72.22 24.27 -3.56
N ALA A 750 72.09 23.63 -2.39
CA ALA A 750 73.16 22.98 -1.66
C ALA A 750 73.18 21.45 -1.91
N GLY A 751 73.35 21.03 -3.17
CA GLY A 751 73.34 19.62 -3.57
C GLY A 751 74.00 19.38 -4.93
N THR A 752 74.55 18.18 -5.13
CA THR A 752 75.16 17.79 -6.41
C THR A 752 74.06 17.54 -7.46
N TYR A 753 74.13 18.24 -8.59
CA TYR A 753 73.07 18.36 -9.59
C TYR A 753 72.37 17.05 -10.01
N SER A 754 71.15 16.83 -9.48
CA SER A 754 70.13 15.91 -10.05
C SER A 754 68.74 16.54 -10.18
N ASP A 755 68.58 17.80 -9.78
CA ASP A 755 67.28 18.46 -9.64
C ASP A 755 66.78 19.00 -11.00
N GLN A 756 65.90 18.23 -11.65
CA GLN A 756 65.31 18.56 -12.95
C GLN A 756 63.85 19.01 -12.76
N ASN A 757 63.65 20.28 -12.41
CA ASN A 757 62.33 20.93 -12.46
C ASN A 757 62.02 21.29 -13.92
N MET A 758 61.14 20.52 -14.57
CA MET A 758 60.89 20.63 -16.01
C MET A 758 59.41 20.74 -16.33
N PHE A 759 59.09 21.53 -17.37
CA PHE A 759 57.79 21.52 -18.04
C PHE A 759 57.99 20.76 -19.36
N TRP A 760 57.33 19.61 -19.51
CA TRP A 760 57.54 18.72 -20.66
C TRP A 760 56.29 18.64 -21.55
N LEU A 761 56.47 19.00 -22.81
CA LEU A 761 55.52 18.70 -23.88
C LEU A 761 56.06 17.49 -24.64
N THR A 762 55.66 16.28 -24.24
CA THR A 762 56.09 15.04 -24.90
C THR A 762 55.33 14.88 -26.21
N ASP A 763 56.04 14.87 -27.33
CA ASP A 763 55.42 14.64 -28.63
C ASP A 763 55.26 13.14 -28.98
N GLY A 764 54.23 12.92 -29.77
CA GLY A 764 54.00 11.74 -30.61
C GLY A 764 53.23 12.16 -31.88
N ALA A 765 52.41 13.22 -31.76
CA ALA A 765 51.88 14.01 -32.88
C ALA A 765 51.43 15.44 -32.44
N SER A 766 51.93 15.96 -31.31
CA SER A 766 51.24 16.97 -30.51
C SER A 766 51.74 18.39 -30.77
N ALA A 767 50.98 19.18 -31.52
CA ALA A 767 51.23 20.62 -31.67
C ALA A 767 50.56 21.44 -30.54
N VAL A 768 51.26 22.46 -30.03
CA VAL A 768 50.67 23.52 -29.21
C VAL A 768 50.41 24.73 -30.09
N VAL A 769 49.19 25.29 -30.05
CA VAL A 769 48.79 26.42 -30.91
C VAL A 769 48.17 27.54 -30.07
N GLY A 770 48.86 28.68 -29.97
CA GLY A 770 48.36 29.93 -29.38
C GLY A 770 49.44 30.79 -28.72
N GLU A 771 49.00 31.79 -27.94
CA GLU A 771 49.83 32.78 -27.24
C GLU A 771 49.87 32.46 -25.73
N PHE A 772 51.04 32.60 -25.09
CA PHE A 772 51.24 32.37 -23.65
C PHE A 772 51.26 33.70 -22.89
N ALA A 773 50.72 33.73 -21.66
CA ALA A 773 50.68 34.90 -20.80
C ALA A 773 51.30 34.63 -19.41
N ASN A 774 51.77 35.68 -18.73
CA ASN A 774 52.20 35.67 -17.32
C ASN A 774 53.25 34.60 -16.91
N PHE A 775 54.37 34.50 -17.64
CA PHE A 775 55.59 33.96 -17.03
C PHE A 775 56.11 34.92 -15.94
N SER A 776 55.72 34.67 -14.69
CA SER A 776 56.21 35.43 -13.54
C SER A 776 57.66 35.02 -13.23
N ALA A 777 58.62 35.85 -13.66
CA ALA A 777 60.01 35.69 -13.26
C ALA A 777 60.16 36.00 -11.77
N VAL A 778 60.44 34.97 -10.96
CA VAL A 778 60.84 35.15 -9.56
C VAL A 778 62.16 35.93 -9.52
N GLY A 779 62.26 36.88 -8.59
CA GLY A 779 63.27 37.94 -8.63
C GLY A 779 64.72 37.49 -8.34
N ASP A 780 65.65 38.36 -8.78
CA ASP A 780 67.10 38.38 -8.54
C ASP A 780 67.91 37.18 -9.06
N TRP A 781 68.26 37.25 -10.36
CA TRP A 781 69.12 36.29 -11.06
C TRP A 781 70.60 36.47 -10.70
N GLY A 782 71.00 35.89 -9.58
CA GLY A 782 72.37 35.98 -9.10
C GLY A 782 72.98 34.66 -8.65
N LEU A 783 72.96 33.58 -9.47
CA LEU A 783 73.80 32.37 -9.29
C LEU A 783 73.69 31.35 -10.45
N PHE A 784 74.29 31.65 -11.61
CA PHE A 784 74.66 30.62 -12.61
C PHE A 784 76.12 30.80 -13.01
N GLY A 785 76.98 29.89 -12.56
CA GLY A 785 78.40 29.91 -12.86
C GLY A 785 78.73 29.41 -14.26
N GLY A 786 78.75 30.32 -15.25
CA GLY A 786 79.57 30.16 -16.45
C GLY A 786 79.00 29.33 -17.62
N VAL A 787 77.77 29.62 -18.07
CA VAL A 787 77.26 29.21 -19.39
C VAL A 787 76.66 30.42 -20.11
N GLU A 788 76.88 30.55 -21.43
CA GLU A 788 76.34 31.63 -22.26
C GLU A 788 74.81 31.51 -22.45
N TYR A 789 74.13 32.66 -22.55
CA TYR A 789 72.68 32.76 -22.68
C TYR A 789 72.26 33.18 -24.10
N ALA A 790 71.06 32.78 -24.54
CA ALA A 790 70.38 33.37 -25.70
C ALA A 790 69.09 34.06 -25.25
N THR A 791 68.87 35.30 -25.69
CA THR A 791 67.68 36.10 -25.34
C THR A 791 66.76 36.39 -26.54
N ALA A 792 65.47 36.57 -26.26
CA ALA A 792 64.45 37.06 -27.19
C ALA A 792 63.46 37.98 -26.45
N THR A 793 62.82 38.96 -27.10
CA THR A 793 62.12 40.06 -26.39
C THR A 793 60.65 40.21 -26.83
N PHE A 794 59.70 40.25 -25.88
CA PHE A 794 58.29 40.58 -26.13
C PHE A 794 57.74 41.62 -25.16
N GLY A 795 56.88 42.52 -25.65
CA GLY A 795 56.35 43.66 -24.89
C GLY A 795 57.40 44.71 -24.46
N GLY A 796 58.69 44.51 -24.79
CA GLY A 796 59.81 45.29 -24.26
C GLY A 796 60.58 44.62 -23.10
N GLN A 797 60.31 43.34 -22.79
CA GLN A 797 61.06 42.53 -21.83
C GLN A 797 61.74 41.33 -22.49
N GLU A 798 62.99 41.04 -22.09
CA GLU A 798 63.75 39.86 -22.53
C GLU A 798 63.34 38.58 -21.81
N PHE A 799 63.42 37.48 -22.54
CA PHE A 799 63.23 36.09 -22.15
C PHE A 799 64.53 35.34 -22.46
N ALA A 800 64.98 34.43 -21.60
CA ALA A 800 66.16 33.61 -21.83
C ALA A 800 65.79 32.14 -22.09
N LEU A 801 66.42 31.52 -23.10
CA LEU A 801 66.29 30.07 -23.37
C LEU A 801 67.55 29.32 -22.95
N PHE A 802 67.37 28.13 -22.38
CA PHE A 802 68.45 27.19 -22.06
C PHE A 802 68.43 26.00 -23.03
N TYR A 803 69.61 25.60 -23.50
CA TYR A 803 69.83 24.36 -24.26
C TYR A 803 71.11 23.71 -23.75
N GLY A 804 71.05 22.42 -23.42
CA GLY A 804 72.20 21.67 -22.90
C GLY A 804 72.35 20.35 -23.63
N SER A 805 73.37 20.23 -24.46
CA SER A 805 73.83 18.94 -25.00
C SER A 805 75.31 18.73 -24.67
N GLN A 806 75.72 17.46 -24.61
CA GLN A 806 77.04 16.94 -24.22
C GLN A 806 77.30 16.74 -22.71
N TYR A 807 76.98 15.54 -22.20
CA TYR A 807 78.06 14.63 -21.76
C TYR A 807 77.65 13.15 -21.82
N GLU A 808 78.64 12.25 -21.77
CA GLU A 808 78.52 10.85 -22.20
C GLU A 808 77.83 9.89 -21.21
N VAL A 809 77.28 8.83 -21.79
CA VAL A 809 76.56 7.72 -21.15
C VAL A 809 77.47 6.84 -20.28
N TYR A 810 76.96 6.41 -19.12
CA TYR A 810 77.32 5.09 -18.56
C TYR A 810 76.09 4.28 -18.14
N GLY A 811 75.60 3.45 -19.07
CA GLY A 811 75.05 2.14 -18.73
C GLY A 811 73.55 1.96 -18.48
N ALA A 812 72.67 2.32 -19.42
CA ALA A 812 71.50 1.49 -19.83
C ALA A 812 70.65 2.17 -20.92
N GLY A 813 70.18 1.39 -21.91
CA GLY A 813 69.00 1.69 -22.75
C GLY A 813 69.03 2.99 -23.58
N GLY A 814 69.24 2.88 -24.90
CA GLY A 814 69.30 4.05 -25.78
C GLY A 814 67.99 4.84 -25.87
N LEU A 815 68.07 6.16 -25.67
CA LEU A 815 67.03 7.12 -26.04
C LEU A 815 67.18 7.46 -27.53
N VAL A 816 66.17 7.09 -28.33
CA VAL A 816 66.08 7.43 -29.76
C VAL A 816 64.84 8.29 -29.96
N GLY A 817 65.03 9.59 -30.17
CA GLY A 817 63.94 10.57 -30.30
C GLY A 817 64.34 11.89 -29.64
N GLY A 818 64.07 13.02 -30.31
CA GLY A 818 64.60 14.34 -29.95
C GLY A 818 64.06 14.94 -28.63
N SER A 819 64.72 16.01 -28.19
CA SER A 819 64.33 16.81 -27.03
C SER A 819 64.21 18.30 -27.37
N ASP A 820 63.04 18.84 -27.02
CA ASP A 820 62.76 20.16 -26.44
C ASP A 820 62.67 21.46 -27.27
N LEU A 821 61.47 22.04 -27.14
CA LEU A 821 61.06 23.46 -27.11
C LEU A 821 61.30 24.38 -28.33
N LEU A 822 60.19 24.93 -28.86
CA LEU A 822 60.17 26.11 -29.73
C LEU A 822 59.09 27.11 -29.27
N VAL A 823 59.49 28.36 -29.01
CA VAL A 823 58.59 29.49 -28.75
C VAL A 823 58.90 30.60 -29.75
N MET A 824 57.87 31.17 -30.39
CA MET A 824 57.97 32.30 -31.31
C MET A 824 56.98 33.40 -30.95
N ALA A 825 57.41 34.65 -31.09
CA ALA A 825 56.53 35.79 -31.33
C ALA A 825 57.27 36.84 -32.19
N VAL A 826 56.60 37.94 -32.58
CA VAL A 826 57.13 38.93 -33.55
C VAL A 826 56.83 40.37 -33.07
N PRO A 827 57.80 41.30 -33.10
CA PRO A 827 57.56 42.73 -32.90
C PRO A 827 57.72 43.58 -34.19
N GLU A 828 56.83 44.56 -34.38
CA GLU A 828 56.86 45.59 -35.44
C GLU A 828 56.64 47.00 -34.83
N PRO A 829 56.86 48.13 -35.56
CA PRO A 829 57.99 48.46 -36.42
C PRO A 829 58.56 49.87 -36.15
N GLY A 830 59.89 50.08 -36.21
CA GLY A 830 60.52 51.39 -35.92
C GLY A 830 61.78 51.68 -36.73
N ARG A 831 61.75 52.73 -37.56
CA ARG A 831 62.83 53.09 -38.51
C ARG A 831 64.10 53.63 -37.81
N ALA A 832 65.27 53.04 -38.09
CA ALA A 832 66.46 53.79 -38.50
C ALA A 832 67.55 52.87 -39.08
N VAL A 833 68.10 53.27 -40.25
CA VAL A 833 69.32 52.71 -40.83
C VAL A 833 70.54 53.32 -40.13
N MET A 834 71.52 52.52 -39.71
CA MET A 834 72.91 52.87 -40.04
C MET A 834 73.88 51.68 -40.09
N VAL A 835 74.57 51.63 -41.22
CA VAL A 835 75.72 50.78 -41.52
C VAL A 835 76.97 51.28 -40.77
N VAL A 836 77.86 50.37 -40.37
CA VAL A 836 79.27 50.69 -40.12
C VAL A 836 80.14 49.94 -41.12
N VAL A 837 80.86 50.71 -41.94
CA VAL A 837 81.94 50.26 -42.84
C VAL A 837 83.20 51.04 -42.48
N GLY A 838 84.35 50.38 -42.56
CA GLY A 838 85.68 50.97 -42.43
C GLY A 838 86.70 49.84 -42.30
N LEU A 839 87.79 49.76 -43.05
CA LEU A 839 88.48 50.75 -43.89
C LEU A 839 87.64 51.25 -45.10
N GLY A 840 87.50 52.56 -45.37
CA GLY A 840 88.10 53.74 -44.71
C GLY A 840 87.10 54.82 -44.27
N TRP A 841 87.52 55.59 -43.26
CA TRP A 841 87.13 56.95 -42.80
C TRP A 841 85.87 57.61 -43.42
N LEU A 842 84.91 58.21 -42.68
CA LEU A 842 85.05 59.14 -41.53
C LEU A 842 83.76 59.23 -40.65
N LEU A 843 83.90 59.80 -39.44
CA LEU A 843 82.93 59.91 -38.31
C LEU A 843 81.88 61.07 -38.42
N GLY A 844 80.67 60.95 -37.81
CA GLY A 844 79.67 62.05 -37.75
C GLY A 844 78.41 61.85 -36.87
N VAL A 845 78.46 62.25 -35.59
CA VAL A 845 77.61 61.84 -34.45
C VAL A 845 76.31 62.67 -34.15
N ARG A 846 75.27 62.02 -33.56
CA ARG A 846 74.16 62.50 -32.66
C ARG A 846 72.97 63.36 -33.13
N ARG A 847 71.78 62.99 -32.60
CA ARG A 847 70.98 63.67 -31.54
C ARG A 847 69.81 62.76 -31.10
N ARG A 848 69.02 62.97 -30.03
CA ARG A 848 69.17 63.40 -28.61
C ARG A 848 67.72 63.52 -28.09
N TRP A 849 67.41 62.87 -26.97
CA TRP A 849 66.07 62.73 -26.36
C TRP A 849 65.27 64.03 -26.18
N VAL A 850 63.94 63.89 -26.28
CA VAL A 850 62.96 64.31 -25.24
C VAL A 850 62.15 63.07 -24.88
#